data_AF-A0A1H5PLW8-F1
#
_entry.id   AF-A0A1H5PLW8-F1
#
_cell.length_a   1.000
_cell.length_b   1.000
_cell.length_c   1.000
_cell.angle_alpha   90.00
_cell.angle_beta   90.00
_cell.angle_gamma   90.00
#
_symmetry.space_group_name_H-M   'P 1'
#
loop_
_entity.id
_entity.type
_entity.pdbx_description
1 polymer ?
#
loop_
_entity_poly.entity_id
_entity_poly.type
_entity_poly.pdbx_seq_one_letter_code
_entity_poly.pdbx_strand_id
1 'polypeptide(L)'
;MKIYFVPLARVTNADGVDQIVDHAASLGFDTVASNAALEGASLGAPRCHGGGQSDHREPNIHDALGEACRRHELALMLDLVLDRSDEPAGFLKLHPEWFSPRVVTEAAPPDPRFVGQRPRLPQIRWSSPEIADELVAWWKVRLLALADMGASRFRCLSPTLTPAAIWRQLIATVRGHNPDCAFHAWTPGSSWDDIAALAGLGFAGGFTSSAWWDCRSPWLIGESEILERIGPSIACPEPPPGERLPPALFRNCARGIDRGRTAMVRALLAAAATADGILLPMGFEYGASPTADRGRPVEELERLRRQAPFNLCDEVRAANAIIDQATASRLKGLRLIDRSGGGVTALLRTDAVDPDLATKGAVILLNTDLSAPAALSLSLSPLPPTAGAAWTVRNTTDDALRPLEPGEVRVVRLERSPSILTRPSRTSVQGAMKAARIVIEAVSPAVDGGRFPAKRVVGEPIEIEADIFTDGHDQIAAEVLWRPADEKDWRRAPMDFIVNDRWRARITTSRIGRHVVTIEAWWDVFGTLRSDVEKKRAAGVDVALEVEEARPLAQAALARIANAGEQATLLKTLTGLADSNEDVRVETLLAPAVRRAMADADERRFRVRYEPLLPIEIERPKAAFASWYELFPRSITDDSRRHGTFDDVIGRLPAIRAMGFDVLYFPPIHPIGATNRKGRNNSLRAEPGDVGSPYAIGSPDGGHDAIHPALGTPEDFRRLVTAAGAQGLEIALDFAIQCSLDHPWLKQHPGWFQQRPDGSIRYAENPPKKYEDIVNSDFYAEAALPDLWIALRDVVLHWVEQGVRLFRVDNPHTKPLPFWEWMIADIRARHPDVIFLSEAFTRPKMMYRLAKVGFSQSYTYFTWRNAKSELTTYLQELSTTAVKDYFRPHFFVNTPDINPVFLQSSGRPGFLIRAALAATLSGLWGMYSGFELCEAAPLPGREEYLDSEKYEIKVRDYHAPGNIIAEIATLNRLRRTYPALQTHLGLTFYNAFNDSILLYGKGDPKRGELILVAVSLDPYHPQEAMIEIPLWEWGLSDQGSLEAEDLLRGHSFVWSGKLQHLRLDPSDLPFVIWRVAPLGGAAP
;
A
#
# COMPACT_ATOMS: atom_id res chain seq x y z
N MET A 1 9.97 36.27 31.19
CA MET A 1 9.49 37.12 32.31
C MET A 1 9.17 36.22 33.50
N LYS A 2 9.60 36.59 34.69
CA LYS A 2 9.62 35.72 35.88
C LYS A 2 8.94 36.47 37.02
N ILE A 3 7.68 36.13 37.30
CA ILE A 3 6.80 36.82 38.24
C ILE A 3 6.71 36.05 39.57
N TYR A 4 6.91 36.74 40.68
CA TYR A 4 6.60 36.25 42.02
C TYR A 4 5.34 36.92 42.56
N PHE A 5 4.31 36.17 42.94
CA PHE A 5 3.00 36.73 43.32
C PHE A 5 2.77 36.73 44.83
N VAL A 6 2.51 37.91 45.39
CA VAL A 6 2.39 38.21 46.82
C VAL A 6 0.97 38.69 47.14
N PRO A 7 0.17 37.97 47.97
CA PRO A 7 -1.18 38.40 48.29
C PRO A 7 -1.20 39.53 49.35
N LEU A 8 -1.78 40.71 49.04
CA LEU A 8 -1.78 41.87 49.96
C LEU A 8 -2.37 41.56 51.34
N ALA A 9 -3.37 40.68 51.41
CA ALA A 9 -4.04 40.28 52.66
C ALA A 9 -3.14 39.47 53.63
N ARG A 10 -1.85 39.27 53.29
CA ARG A 10 -0.83 38.70 54.17
C ARG A 10 0.19 39.73 54.65
N VAL A 11 0.33 40.85 53.94
CA VAL A 11 1.33 41.89 54.20
C VAL A 11 0.90 42.77 55.37
N THR A 12 1.77 42.97 56.35
CA THR A 12 1.42 43.60 57.63
C THR A 12 2.17 44.89 57.96
N ASN A 13 3.35 45.14 57.38
CA ASN A 13 4.12 46.38 57.53
C ASN A 13 5.16 46.51 56.40
N ALA A 14 5.85 47.66 56.34
CA ALA A 14 6.85 47.95 55.31
C ALA A 14 8.12 47.07 55.39
N ASP A 15 8.59 46.72 56.60
CA ASP A 15 9.79 45.87 56.77
C ASP A 15 9.57 44.44 56.24
N GLY A 16 8.32 43.96 56.27
CA GLY A 16 7.92 42.67 55.67
C GLY A 16 7.89 42.69 54.15
N VAL A 17 7.53 43.84 53.54
CA VAL A 17 7.56 44.03 52.08
C VAL A 17 8.97 43.84 51.54
N ASP A 18 9.96 44.48 52.14
CA ASP A 18 11.36 44.40 51.73
C ASP A 18 11.86 42.95 51.75
N GLN A 19 11.63 42.21 52.83
CA GLN A 19 12.05 40.80 52.97
C GLN A 19 11.46 39.88 51.89
N ILE A 20 10.25 40.18 51.42
CA ILE A 20 9.57 39.41 50.36
C ILE A 20 10.15 39.75 48.98
N VAL A 21 10.47 41.03 48.74
CA VAL A 21 11.11 41.50 47.51
C VAL A 21 12.55 40.98 47.40
N ASP A 22 13.32 41.01 48.49
CA ASP A 22 14.66 40.42 48.59
C ASP A 22 14.65 38.91 48.28
N HIS A 23 13.70 38.17 48.88
CA HIS A 23 13.56 36.73 48.63
C HIS A 23 13.23 36.45 47.16
N ALA A 24 12.32 37.21 46.54
CA ALA A 24 11.99 37.10 45.12
C ALA A 24 13.21 37.36 44.22
N ALA A 25 13.99 38.41 44.50
CA ALA A 25 15.25 38.67 43.81
C ALA A 25 16.27 37.51 44.00
N SER A 26 16.39 36.96 45.21
CA SER A 26 17.30 35.83 45.52
C SER A 26 16.95 34.49 44.83
N LEU A 27 15.73 34.38 44.28
CA LEU A 27 15.27 33.26 43.46
C LEU A 27 15.37 33.53 41.95
N GLY A 28 15.74 34.76 41.55
CA GLY A 28 15.93 35.15 40.15
C GLY A 28 14.65 35.57 39.42
N PHE A 29 13.63 36.03 40.14
CA PHE A 29 12.45 36.68 39.56
C PHE A 29 12.77 38.10 39.08
N ASP A 30 12.06 38.59 38.06
CA ASP A 30 12.22 39.93 37.46
C ASP A 30 11.03 40.87 37.72
N THR A 31 9.94 40.32 38.27
CA THR A 31 8.67 41.01 38.49
C THR A 31 8.04 40.55 39.80
N VAL A 32 7.51 41.45 40.62
CA VAL A 32 6.66 41.14 41.77
C VAL A 32 5.22 41.51 41.44
N ALA A 33 4.28 40.59 41.61
CA ALA A 33 2.86 40.78 41.32
C ALA A 33 2.02 40.77 42.60
N SER A 34 0.94 41.55 42.65
CA SER A 34 0.05 41.58 43.81
C SER A 34 -1.41 41.88 43.47
N ASN A 35 -2.34 41.35 44.27
CA ASN A 35 -3.78 41.60 44.12
C ASN A 35 -4.14 42.99 44.67
N ALA A 36 -4.01 44.03 43.84
CA ALA A 36 -4.54 45.35 44.17
C ALA A 36 -6.07 45.29 44.31
N ALA A 37 -6.54 45.17 45.54
CA ALA A 37 -7.92 45.47 45.86
C ALA A 37 -8.08 46.99 45.82
N LEU A 38 -8.99 47.49 44.98
CA LEU A 38 -9.41 48.89 45.01
C LEU A 38 -10.38 49.11 46.19
N GLU A 39 -9.93 48.74 47.39
CA GLU A 39 -10.64 49.04 48.62
C GLU A 39 -10.74 50.56 48.81
N GLY A 40 -11.89 51.01 49.32
CA GLY A 40 -12.33 52.39 49.17
C GLY A 40 -11.41 53.42 49.83
N ALA A 41 -11.40 54.62 49.23
CA ALA A 41 -10.93 55.89 49.80
C ALA A 41 -9.47 56.37 49.57
N SER A 42 -8.73 55.89 48.55
CA SER A 42 -7.68 56.75 47.93
C SER A 42 -7.47 56.56 46.43
N LEU A 43 -8.35 57.13 45.60
CA LEU A 43 -8.06 57.60 44.23
C LEU A 43 -9.28 58.41 43.68
N GLY A 44 -9.70 59.42 44.44
CA GLY A 44 -10.94 60.19 44.20
C GLY A 44 -10.70 61.69 43.99
N ALA A 45 -10.44 62.08 42.74
CA ALA A 45 -10.31 63.46 42.24
C ALA A 45 -9.18 64.33 42.86
N PRO A 46 -8.65 65.34 42.13
CA PRO A 46 -7.82 66.37 42.74
C PRO A 46 -8.66 67.21 43.72
N ARG A 47 -8.36 67.13 45.01
CA ARG A 47 -9.04 67.91 46.07
C ARG A 47 -8.68 69.40 46.00
N CYS A 48 -9.34 70.15 45.12
CA CYS A 48 -9.24 71.62 45.08
C CYS A 48 -9.93 72.27 46.30
N HIS A 49 -9.14 72.50 47.35
CA HIS A 49 -9.31 73.45 48.48
C HIS A 49 -10.70 73.61 49.15
N GLY A 50 -10.79 73.23 50.43
CA GLY A 50 -12.00 73.42 51.25
C GLY A 50 -11.83 73.56 52.77
N GLY A 51 -10.60 73.72 53.29
CA GLY A 51 -10.33 74.01 54.71
C GLY A 51 -10.46 72.84 55.71
N GLY A 52 -9.70 72.90 56.81
CA GLY A 52 -9.82 71.99 57.96
C GLY A 52 -8.63 71.04 58.20
N GLN A 53 -8.10 71.09 59.41
CA GLN A 53 -7.17 70.11 60.01
C GLN A 53 -7.90 68.77 60.22
N SER A 54 -7.30 67.59 60.19
CA SER A 54 -5.87 67.19 60.03
C SER A 54 -5.82 65.85 59.22
N ASP A 55 -4.92 64.85 59.31
CA ASP A 55 -3.81 64.53 60.24
C ASP A 55 -2.81 63.52 59.61
N HIS A 56 -2.02 62.82 60.46
CA HIS A 56 -1.16 61.65 60.21
C HIS A 56 -1.40 60.86 58.91
N ARG A 57 -0.33 60.66 58.13
CA ARG A 57 -0.26 59.70 57.02
C ARG A 57 0.53 58.46 57.45
N GLU A 58 -0.13 57.31 57.53
CA GLU A 58 0.58 56.04 57.31
C GLU A 58 0.85 55.91 55.79
N PRO A 59 2.04 55.44 55.35
CA PRO A 59 2.31 55.21 53.94
C PRO A 59 1.42 54.07 53.43
N ASN A 60 0.89 54.20 52.21
CA ASN A 60 0.08 53.13 51.64
C ASN A 60 0.97 51.90 51.41
N ILE A 61 0.45 50.69 51.68
CA ILE A 61 1.16 49.43 51.47
C ILE A 61 1.59 49.26 50.01
N HIS A 62 0.86 49.87 49.08
CA HIS A 62 1.22 50.01 47.67
C HIS A 62 2.46 50.88 47.41
N ASP A 63 2.64 51.97 48.15
CA ASP A 63 3.81 52.87 48.02
C ASP A 63 5.07 52.15 48.50
N ALA A 64 4.97 51.44 49.63
CA ALA A 64 6.05 50.61 50.16
C ALA A 64 6.47 49.50 49.18
N LEU A 65 5.50 48.80 48.58
CA LEU A 65 5.77 47.77 47.57
C LEU A 65 6.39 48.35 46.30
N GLY A 66 5.96 49.54 45.87
CA GLY A 66 6.59 50.25 44.75
C GLY A 66 8.04 50.65 45.01
N GLU A 67 8.33 51.17 46.21
CA GLU A 67 9.68 51.59 46.59
C GLU A 67 10.64 50.42 46.86
N ALA A 68 10.13 49.32 47.41
CA ALA A 68 10.88 48.07 47.51
C ALA A 68 11.22 47.52 46.12
N CYS A 69 10.23 47.40 45.21
CA CYS A 69 10.49 46.93 43.84
C CYS A 69 11.54 47.79 43.12
N ARG A 70 11.48 49.13 43.26
CA ARG A 70 12.50 50.05 42.71
C ARG A 70 13.90 49.77 43.23
N ARG A 71 14.08 49.56 44.55
CA ARG A 71 15.41 49.32 45.16
C ARG A 71 16.08 48.01 44.74
N HIS A 72 15.30 47.01 44.36
CA HIS A 72 15.80 45.69 43.93
C HIS A 72 15.69 45.48 42.40
N GLU A 73 15.50 46.57 41.64
CA GLU A 73 15.37 46.59 40.16
C GLU A 73 14.24 45.69 39.60
N LEU A 74 13.24 45.35 40.42
CA LEU A 74 12.12 44.50 40.02
C LEU A 74 10.94 45.33 39.46
N ALA A 75 10.23 44.78 38.48
CA ALA A 75 9.00 45.39 37.98
C ALA A 75 7.81 45.13 38.93
N LEU A 76 7.04 46.16 39.27
CA LEU A 76 5.78 46.00 40.02
C LEU A 76 4.61 45.71 39.06
N MET A 77 3.93 44.59 39.27
CA MET A 77 2.72 44.17 38.58
C MET A 77 1.49 44.23 39.49
N LEU A 78 0.44 44.94 39.09
CA LEU A 78 -0.82 45.00 39.83
C LEU A 78 -1.96 44.28 39.10
N ASP A 79 -2.78 43.53 39.82
CA ASP A 79 -4.04 42.99 39.28
C ASP A 79 -5.00 44.13 38.90
N LEU A 80 -5.65 43.99 37.74
CA LEU A 80 -6.63 44.96 37.22
C LEU A 80 -7.93 44.23 36.88
N VAL A 81 -9.03 44.68 37.48
CA VAL A 81 -10.38 44.14 37.28
C VAL A 81 -11.26 45.22 36.65
N LEU A 82 -11.76 44.99 35.43
CA LEU A 82 -12.62 45.94 34.69
C LEU A 82 -14.07 45.46 34.52
N ASP A 83 -14.41 44.22 34.88
CA ASP A 83 -15.74 43.64 34.61
C ASP A 83 -16.73 43.76 35.78
N ARG A 84 -16.25 43.97 37.01
CA ARG A 84 -17.01 43.84 38.26
C ARG A 84 -16.40 44.66 39.41
N SER A 85 -17.19 44.91 40.44
CA SER A 85 -16.71 45.43 41.74
C SER A 85 -17.03 44.45 42.88
N ASP A 86 -16.09 44.24 43.80
CA ASP A 86 -16.32 43.58 45.08
C ASP A 86 -16.71 44.56 46.21
N GLU A 87 -16.47 45.86 46.05
CA GLU A 87 -16.81 46.87 47.04
C GLU A 87 -18.34 47.08 47.18
N PRO A 88 -18.96 46.80 48.34
CA PRO A 88 -20.41 46.93 48.51
C PRO A 88 -20.91 48.36 48.80
N ALA A 89 -20.01 49.33 48.96
CA ALA A 89 -20.27 50.51 49.79
C ALA A 89 -20.02 51.89 49.16
N GLY A 90 -19.05 52.03 48.25
CA GLY A 90 -18.61 53.32 47.69
C GLY A 90 -18.98 53.47 46.21
N PHE A 91 -18.16 52.92 45.33
CA PHE A 91 -18.25 53.04 43.86
C PHE A 91 -19.63 52.61 43.33
N LEU A 92 -20.16 51.50 43.85
CA LEU A 92 -21.48 50.98 43.49
C LEU A 92 -22.66 51.89 43.89
N LYS A 93 -22.46 52.80 44.87
CA LYS A 93 -23.49 53.77 45.30
C LYS A 93 -23.37 55.12 44.60
N LEU A 94 -22.18 55.47 44.14
CA LEU A 94 -21.95 56.71 43.40
C LEU A 94 -22.47 56.64 41.97
N HIS A 95 -22.32 55.47 41.33
CA HIS A 95 -22.74 55.22 39.95
C HIS A 95 -23.49 53.88 39.79
N PRO A 96 -24.64 53.69 40.45
CA PRO A 96 -25.42 52.45 40.34
C PRO A 96 -25.86 52.15 38.89
N GLU A 97 -26.05 53.18 38.07
CA GLU A 97 -26.41 53.07 36.65
C GLU A 97 -25.34 52.40 35.78
N TRP A 98 -24.06 52.50 36.16
CA TRP A 98 -22.94 51.83 35.49
C TRP A 98 -22.92 50.31 35.69
N PHE A 99 -23.74 49.75 36.59
CA PHE A 99 -23.75 48.34 36.94
C PHE A 99 -25.06 47.62 36.58
N SER A 100 -24.96 46.33 36.30
CA SER A 100 -26.11 45.44 36.12
C SER A 100 -26.74 45.09 37.47
N PRO A 101 -28.08 45.05 37.59
CA PRO A 101 -28.77 44.59 38.80
C PRO A 101 -28.31 43.19 39.23
N ARG A 102 -28.29 42.92 40.55
CA ARG A 102 -27.97 41.59 41.10
C ARG A 102 -29.05 40.56 40.72
N VAL A 103 -28.85 39.85 39.61
CA VAL A 103 -29.69 38.72 39.21
C VAL A 103 -29.30 37.47 40.02
N VAL A 104 -30.03 37.24 41.11
CA VAL A 104 -30.05 35.95 41.80
C VAL A 104 -31.06 35.05 41.10
N THR A 105 -30.58 34.00 40.43
CA THR A 105 -31.39 32.97 39.77
C THR A 105 -30.75 31.61 40.02
N GLU A 106 -31.50 30.71 40.66
CA GLU A 106 -31.04 29.40 41.15
C GLU A 106 -30.91 28.34 40.05
N ALA A 107 -31.33 28.65 38.82
CA ALA A 107 -31.48 27.70 37.71
C ALA A 107 -30.32 27.71 36.70
N ALA A 108 -29.08 27.60 37.18
CA ALA A 108 -27.91 27.32 36.34
C ALA A 108 -27.10 26.17 36.97
N PRO A 109 -26.80 25.08 36.23
CA PRO A 109 -26.01 23.99 36.78
C PRO A 109 -24.59 24.49 37.11
N PRO A 110 -23.96 23.99 38.19
CA PRO A 110 -22.63 24.42 38.58
C PRO A 110 -21.59 23.97 37.55
N ASP A 111 -20.94 24.94 36.90
CA ASP A 111 -19.82 24.67 35.98
C ASP A 111 -18.58 24.25 36.80
N PRO A 112 -18.11 22.99 36.66
CA PRO A 112 -17.01 22.46 37.47
C PRO A 112 -15.66 23.14 37.18
N ARG A 113 -15.55 23.98 36.14
CA ARG A 113 -14.35 24.79 35.87
C ARG A 113 -14.19 25.95 36.87
N PHE A 114 -15.27 26.39 37.51
CA PHE A 114 -15.27 27.49 38.48
C PHE A 114 -15.33 26.96 39.93
N VAL A 115 -14.25 26.29 40.35
CA VAL A 115 -14.08 25.82 41.73
C VAL A 115 -13.97 27.03 42.67
N GLY A 116 -14.98 27.21 43.53
CA GLY A 116 -15.07 28.31 44.48
C GLY A 116 -16.07 29.38 44.04
N GLN A 117 -17.33 29.22 44.45
CA GLN A 117 -18.37 30.24 44.28
C GLN A 117 -17.98 31.54 44.99
N ARG A 118 -17.50 32.54 44.25
CA ARG A 118 -17.69 33.94 44.67
C ARG A 118 -19.17 34.28 44.46
N PRO A 119 -19.85 34.98 45.40
CA PRO A 119 -21.21 35.45 45.18
C PRO A 119 -21.24 36.36 43.94
N ARG A 120 -22.29 36.28 43.11
CA ARG A 120 -22.41 37.08 41.87
C ARG A 120 -22.23 38.57 42.18
N LEU A 121 -21.05 39.09 41.86
CA LEU A 121 -20.70 40.49 42.04
C LEU A 121 -21.39 41.33 40.95
N PRO A 122 -21.75 42.60 41.23
CA PRO A 122 -22.30 43.50 40.22
C PRO A 122 -21.30 43.68 39.06
N GLN A 123 -21.77 43.45 37.83
CA GLN A 123 -20.97 43.58 36.62
C GLN A 123 -21.18 44.95 35.95
N ILE A 124 -20.14 45.45 35.30
CA ILE A 124 -20.10 46.77 34.66
C ILE A 124 -20.77 46.73 33.27
N ARG A 125 -21.60 47.74 32.97
CA ARG A 125 -22.46 47.81 31.76
C ARG A 125 -21.74 48.39 30.55
N TRP A 126 -20.62 47.79 30.16
CA TRP A 126 -19.81 48.18 28.99
C TRP A 126 -20.55 48.24 27.65
N SER A 127 -21.75 47.66 27.54
CA SER A 127 -22.60 47.67 26.34
C SER A 127 -23.37 48.98 26.12
N SER A 128 -23.37 49.90 27.08
CA SER A 128 -24.09 51.18 27.02
C SER A 128 -23.12 52.32 26.66
N PRO A 129 -23.18 52.94 25.47
CA PRO A 129 -22.13 53.84 24.99
C PRO A 129 -21.84 55.04 25.89
N GLU A 130 -22.88 55.72 26.39
CA GLU A 130 -22.72 56.89 27.27
C GLU A 130 -21.92 56.54 28.54
N ILE A 131 -22.27 55.40 29.15
CA ILE A 131 -21.63 54.85 30.35
C ILE A 131 -20.19 54.41 30.06
N ALA A 132 -19.92 53.87 28.87
CA ALA A 132 -18.59 53.37 28.51
C ALA A 132 -17.55 54.51 28.39
N ASP A 133 -17.93 55.67 27.84
CA ASP A 133 -17.02 56.83 27.75
C ASP A 133 -16.71 57.44 29.14
N GLU A 134 -17.71 57.52 30.03
CA GLU A 134 -17.52 57.97 31.41
C GLU A 134 -16.59 57.03 32.20
N LEU A 135 -16.85 55.71 32.12
CA LEU A 135 -15.99 54.66 32.71
C LEU A 135 -14.56 54.74 32.17
N VAL A 136 -14.38 54.95 30.86
CA VAL A 136 -13.06 55.12 30.25
C VAL A 136 -12.34 56.34 30.83
N ALA A 137 -13.02 57.49 30.93
CA ALA A 137 -12.42 58.69 31.52
C ALA A 137 -12.03 58.47 33.00
N TRP A 138 -12.89 57.77 33.75
CA TRP A 138 -12.67 57.39 35.14
C TRP A 138 -11.46 56.45 35.31
N TRP A 139 -11.32 55.44 34.45
CA TRP A 139 -10.21 54.47 34.50
C TRP A 139 -8.88 55.07 34.03
N LYS A 140 -8.87 55.93 33.00
CA LYS A 140 -7.65 56.62 32.52
C LYS A 140 -6.90 57.31 33.66
N VAL A 141 -7.57 58.18 34.42
CA VAL A 141 -6.97 58.93 35.54
C VAL A 141 -6.32 58.00 36.57
N ARG A 142 -6.90 56.82 36.81
CA ARG A 142 -6.47 55.89 37.86
C ARG A 142 -5.33 54.99 37.40
N LEU A 143 -5.37 54.50 36.17
CA LEU A 143 -4.26 53.73 35.59
C LEU A 143 -3.00 54.59 35.42
N LEU A 144 -3.16 55.87 35.07
CA LEU A 144 -2.05 56.83 35.03
C LEU A 144 -1.45 57.05 36.44
N ALA A 145 -2.28 57.33 37.44
CA ALA A 145 -1.78 57.49 38.81
C ALA A 145 -1.10 56.23 39.38
N LEU A 146 -1.61 55.03 39.06
CA LEU A 146 -0.96 53.76 39.43
C LEU A 146 0.40 53.59 38.74
N ALA A 147 0.52 53.98 37.46
CA ALA A 147 1.79 53.99 36.75
C ALA A 147 2.79 55.00 37.34
N ASP A 148 2.32 56.21 37.69
CA ASP A 148 3.13 57.26 38.32
C ASP A 148 3.66 56.85 39.71
N MET A 149 2.90 56.06 40.47
CA MET A 149 3.36 55.48 41.75
C MET A 149 4.39 54.34 41.58
N GLY A 150 4.51 53.78 40.38
CA GLY A 150 5.55 52.79 40.02
C GLY A 150 5.03 51.47 39.42
N ALA A 151 3.74 51.31 39.15
CA ALA A 151 3.19 50.10 38.53
C ALA A 151 3.53 50.01 37.03
N SER A 152 4.71 49.45 36.73
CA SER A 152 5.18 49.22 35.35
C SER A 152 4.48 48.05 34.64
N ARG A 153 3.73 47.20 35.36
CA ARG A 153 2.94 46.12 34.75
C ARG A 153 1.53 46.01 35.34
N PHE A 154 0.60 45.52 34.53
CA PHE A 154 -0.75 45.17 34.97
C PHE A 154 -1.12 43.74 34.54
N ARG A 155 -1.81 43.01 35.41
CA ARG A 155 -2.40 41.69 35.14
C ARG A 155 -3.92 41.82 35.04
N CYS A 156 -4.42 41.87 33.82
CA CYS A 156 -5.83 42.13 33.53
C CYS A 156 -6.64 40.86 33.74
N LEU A 157 -7.44 40.83 34.81
CA LEU A 157 -8.32 39.72 35.15
C LEU A 157 -9.63 39.81 34.35
N SER A 158 -10.12 38.67 33.85
CA SER A 158 -11.33 38.58 33.04
C SER A 158 -11.36 39.54 31.83
N PRO A 159 -10.27 39.65 31.04
CA PRO A 159 -10.13 40.68 30.01
C PRO A 159 -11.19 40.56 28.89
N THR A 160 -11.70 39.35 28.68
CA THR A 160 -12.71 39.00 27.67
C THR A 160 -14.09 39.59 27.96
N LEU A 161 -14.36 40.01 29.20
CA LEU A 161 -15.63 40.65 29.61
C LEU A 161 -15.65 42.17 29.40
N THR A 162 -14.56 42.76 28.88
CA THR A 162 -14.44 44.20 28.60
C THR A 162 -14.21 44.41 27.09
N PRO A 163 -14.99 45.26 26.39
CA PRO A 163 -14.94 45.35 24.94
C PRO A 163 -13.57 45.75 24.37
N ALA A 164 -13.22 45.19 23.22
CA ALA A 164 -11.93 45.38 22.55
C ALA A 164 -11.52 46.85 22.31
N ALA A 165 -12.48 47.74 22.07
CA ALA A 165 -12.23 49.18 21.91
C ALA A 165 -11.73 49.84 23.20
N ILE A 166 -12.30 49.46 24.35
CA ILE A 166 -11.95 49.96 25.69
C ILE A 166 -10.50 49.58 26.02
N TRP A 167 -10.13 48.31 25.79
CA TRP A 167 -8.75 47.85 26.00
C TRP A 167 -7.73 48.62 25.15
N ARG A 168 -7.97 48.75 23.84
CA ARG A 168 -7.09 49.54 22.95
C ARG A 168 -6.92 50.96 23.46
N GLN A 169 -8.00 51.61 23.86
CA GLN A 169 -7.99 53.01 24.30
C GLN A 169 -7.28 53.19 25.65
N LEU A 170 -7.53 52.32 26.64
CA LEU A 170 -6.87 52.38 27.95
C LEU A 170 -5.38 52.06 27.84
N ILE A 171 -5.00 50.97 27.15
CA ILE A 171 -3.61 50.55 26.98
C ILE A 171 -2.80 51.62 26.22
N ALA A 172 -3.37 52.19 25.13
CA ALA A 172 -2.73 53.26 24.38
C ALA A 172 -2.60 54.56 25.20
N THR A 173 -3.59 54.90 26.03
CA THR A 173 -3.51 56.11 26.88
C THR A 173 -2.39 55.98 27.90
N VAL A 174 -2.29 54.83 28.59
CA VAL A 174 -1.28 54.62 29.63
C VAL A 174 0.12 54.54 29.03
N ARG A 175 0.31 53.85 27.90
CA ARG A 175 1.61 53.81 27.20
C ARG A 175 2.02 55.15 26.58
N GLY A 176 1.06 56.00 26.22
CA GLY A 176 1.35 57.36 25.74
C GLY A 176 1.92 58.28 26.82
N HIS A 177 1.72 57.94 28.10
CA HIS A 177 2.24 58.67 29.27
C HIS A 177 3.47 57.98 29.87
N ASN A 178 3.43 56.66 30.04
CA ASN A 178 4.55 55.83 30.50
C ASN A 178 4.79 54.67 29.51
N PRO A 179 5.75 54.79 28.58
CA PRO A 179 6.00 53.80 27.52
C PRO A 179 6.35 52.40 28.02
N ASP A 180 6.94 52.28 29.22
CA ASP A 180 7.37 51.00 29.79
C ASP A 180 6.21 50.19 30.40
N CYS A 181 5.01 50.78 30.51
CA CYS A 181 3.84 50.10 31.07
C CYS A 181 3.33 48.94 30.19
N ALA A 182 3.29 47.73 30.77
CA ALA A 182 2.90 46.51 30.09
C ALA A 182 1.67 45.80 30.71
N PHE A 183 0.59 45.70 29.94
CA PHE A 183 -0.65 45.02 30.30
C PHE A 183 -0.62 43.57 29.82
N HIS A 184 -0.96 42.60 30.68
CA HIS A 184 -0.92 41.17 30.38
C HIS A 184 -2.29 40.54 30.64
N ALA A 185 -2.77 39.72 29.71
CA ALA A 185 -4.12 39.17 29.77
C ALA A 185 -4.18 37.87 30.61
N TRP A 186 -4.92 37.88 31.73
CA TRP A 186 -5.23 36.64 32.45
C TRP A 186 -6.34 35.89 31.71
N THR A 187 -5.88 35.03 30.81
CA THR A 187 -6.65 34.20 29.89
C THR A 187 -7.15 32.85 30.44
N PRO A 188 -6.59 32.22 31.51
CA PRO A 188 -7.08 30.92 31.97
C PRO A 188 -8.55 30.92 32.37
N GLY A 189 -9.29 29.94 31.85
CA GLY A 189 -10.75 29.82 31.99
C GLY A 189 -11.59 30.53 30.91
N SER A 190 -10.96 31.25 29.97
CA SER A 190 -11.62 31.83 28.80
C SER A 190 -11.81 30.80 27.68
N SER A 191 -12.69 31.05 26.69
CA SER A 191 -12.72 30.22 25.48
C SER A 191 -11.59 30.59 24.51
N TRP A 192 -11.26 29.68 23.60
CA TRP A 192 -10.20 29.90 22.60
C TRP A 192 -10.51 31.08 21.66
N ASP A 193 -11.77 31.30 21.30
CA ASP A 193 -12.20 32.45 20.50
C ASP A 193 -12.05 33.77 21.28
N ASP A 194 -12.40 33.77 22.58
CA ASP A 194 -12.22 34.95 23.43
C ASP A 194 -10.74 35.33 23.59
N ILE A 195 -9.85 34.33 23.72
CA ILE A 195 -8.39 34.54 23.80
C ILE A 195 -7.88 35.10 22.47
N ALA A 196 -8.31 34.53 21.34
CA ALA A 196 -7.93 35.01 20.02
C ALA A 196 -8.38 36.46 19.76
N ALA A 197 -9.52 36.88 20.30
CA ALA A 197 -10.02 38.25 20.20
C ALA A 197 -9.17 39.30 20.96
N LEU A 198 -8.25 38.88 21.83
CA LEU A 198 -7.31 39.77 22.53
C LEU A 198 -6.06 40.12 21.70
N ALA A 199 -5.83 39.42 20.58
CA ALA A 199 -4.74 39.72 19.66
C ALA A 199 -4.90 41.12 19.05
N GLY A 200 -3.79 41.88 18.97
CA GLY A 200 -3.82 43.25 18.44
C GLY A 200 -4.61 44.27 19.28
N LEU A 201 -4.97 43.96 20.54
CA LEU A 201 -5.54 44.96 21.47
C LEU A 201 -4.49 45.77 22.24
N GLY A 202 -3.22 45.36 22.17
CA GLY A 202 -2.08 46.03 22.81
C GLY A 202 -1.51 45.33 24.04
N PHE A 203 -2.08 44.21 24.47
CA PHE A 203 -1.47 43.37 25.53
C PHE A 203 -0.03 42.97 25.17
N ALA A 204 0.81 42.77 26.19
CA ALA A 204 2.22 42.40 26.07
C ALA A 204 2.48 40.89 26.21
N GLY A 205 1.45 40.09 26.48
CA GLY A 205 1.52 38.65 26.72
C GLY A 205 0.27 38.14 27.42
N GLY A 206 0.16 36.82 27.58
CA GLY A 206 -1.00 36.16 28.19
C GLY A 206 -0.61 34.94 29.03
N PHE A 207 -1.50 34.54 29.95
CA PHE A 207 -1.25 33.45 30.90
C PHE A 207 -1.82 32.12 30.40
N THR A 208 -1.03 31.05 30.44
CA THR A 208 -1.47 29.70 30.06
C THR A 208 -2.25 29.02 31.18
N SER A 209 -3.10 28.07 30.83
CA SER A 209 -3.82 27.19 31.77
C SER A 209 -2.95 26.02 32.24
N SER A 210 -1.61 26.13 32.20
CA SER A 210 -0.67 25.04 32.54
C SER A 210 -0.88 24.41 33.91
N ALA A 211 -1.42 25.15 34.89
CA ALA A 211 -1.69 24.65 36.23
C ALA A 211 -2.74 23.52 36.28
N TRP A 212 -3.61 23.45 35.27
CA TRP A 212 -4.62 22.39 35.12
C TRP A 212 -4.19 21.29 34.13
N TRP A 213 -2.95 21.34 33.64
CA TRP A 213 -2.46 20.42 32.62
C TRP A 213 -1.98 19.08 33.22
N ASP A 214 -2.55 17.99 32.72
CA ASP A 214 -2.25 16.60 33.09
C ASP A 214 -0.88 16.09 32.58
N CYS A 215 -0.11 16.96 31.91
CA CYS A 215 1.14 16.64 31.21
C CYS A 215 0.99 15.64 30.04
N ARG A 216 -0.24 15.42 29.52
CA ARG A 216 -0.56 14.43 28.45
C ARG A 216 -1.51 14.94 27.37
N SER A 217 -2.41 15.86 27.72
CA SER A 217 -3.50 16.31 26.87
C SER A 217 -3.03 17.38 25.87
N PRO A 218 -3.46 17.33 24.60
CA PRO A 218 -2.94 18.22 23.56
C PRO A 218 -3.44 19.67 23.65
N TRP A 219 -4.41 19.99 24.51
CA TRP A 219 -5.03 21.31 24.54
C TRP A 219 -4.09 22.46 24.91
N LEU A 220 -3.01 22.20 25.68
CA LEU A 220 -2.03 23.23 26.03
C LEU A 220 -1.25 23.75 24.81
N ILE A 221 -1.10 22.92 23.77
CA ILE A 221 -0.47 23.30 22.50
C ILE A 221 -1.37 24.28 21.74
N GLY A 222 -2.65 23.95 21.56
CA GLY A 222 -3.62 24.85 20.92
C GLY A 222 -3.80 26.16 21.69
N GLU A 223 -3.77 26.14 23.03
CA GLU A 223 -3.74 27.35 23.84
C GLU A 223 -2.47 28.19 23.57
N SER A 224 -1.29 27.55 23.52
CA SER A 224 -0.01 28.22 23.21
C SER A 224 -0.02 28.89 21.82
N GLU A 225 -0.50 28.18 20.79
CA GLU A 225 -0.61 28.68 19.41
C GLU A 225 -1.57 29.88 19.25
N ILE A 226 -2.52 30.05 20.19
CA ILE A 226 -3.41 31.20 20.24
C ILE A 226 -2.77 32.34 21.05
N LEU A 227 -2.13 32.02 22.19
CA LEU A 227 -1.47 33.02 23.05
C LEU A 227 -0.30 33.74 22.35
N GLU A 228 0.46 33.05 21.49
CA GLU A 228 1.53 33.66 20.69
C GLU A 228 1.04 34.81 19.77
N ARG A 229 -0.26 34.87 19.47
CA ARG A 229 -0.90 35.96 18.70
C ARG A 229 -1.10 37.23 19.54
N ILE A 230 -1.03 37.11 20.86
CA ILE A 230 -1.06 38.21 21.83
C ILE A 230 0.37 38.64 22.17
N GLY A 231 1.25 37.67 22.46
CA GLY A 231 2.64 37.90 22.85
C GLY A 231 3.23 36.70 23.59
N PRO A 232 4.38 36.88 24.28
CA PRO A 232 4.98 35.84 25.12
C PRO A 232 3.99 35.20 26.10
N SER A 233 4.07 33.87 26.19
CA SER A 233 3.25 33.04 27.05
C SER A 233 3.81 32.99 28.48
N ILE A 234 2.94 33.01 29.49
CA ILE A 234 3.33 32.98 30.91
C ILE A 234 2.66 31.78 31.57
N ALA A 235 3.44 30.78 31.99
CA ALA A 235 2.91 29.62 32.68
C ALA A 235 2.66 29.87 34.17
N CYS A 236 1.73 29.12 34.74
CA CYS A 236 1.53 29.00 36.18
C CYS A 236 1.61 27.52 36.56
N PRO A 237 2.42 27.10 37.55
CA PRO A 237 2.28 25.78 38.15
C PRO A 237 1.05 25.71 39.08
N GLU A 238 0.51 26.86 39.49
CA GLU A 238 -0.71 27.01 40.29
C GLU A 238 -1.33 28.41 40.07
N PRO A 239 -2.68 28.55 40.01
CA PRO A 239 -3.33 29.84 39.85
C PRO A 239 -3.51 30.60 41.19
N PRO A 240 -3.23 31.91 41.27
CA PRO A 240 -3.53 32.70 42.46
C PRO A 240 -4.83 33.52 42.32
N PRO A 241 -5.75 33.49 43.32
CA PRO A 241 -5.83 32.55 44.44
C PRO A 241 -6.57 31.25 44.06
N GLY A 242 -6.00 30.10 44.39
CA GLY A 242 -6.57 28.77 44.15
C GLY A 242 -6.32 27.81 45.32
N GLU A 243 -6.69 26.55 45.13
CA GLU A 243 -6.26 25.46 46.03
C GLU A 243 -4.95 24.85 45.49
N ARG A 244 -3.96 24.61 46.36
CA ARG A 244 -2.72 23.90 45.98
C ARG A 244 -3.05 22.47 45.51
N LEU A 245 -2.13 21.91 44.72
CA LEU A 245 -2.16 20.52 44.23
C LEU A 245 -2.67 19.54 45.32
N PRO A 246 -3.64 18.67 44.99
CA PRO A 246 -4.68 18.25 45.94
C PRO A 246 -4.17 17.61 47.24
N PRO A 247 -4.70 18.00 48.42
CA PRO A 247 -4.29 17.49 49.73
C PRO A 247 -4.32 15.96 49.90
N ALA A 248 -5.07 15.23 49.05
CA ALA A 248 -5.12 13.77 49.06
C ALA A 248 -3.78 13.07 48.72
N LEU A 249 -2.84 13.78 48.06
CA LEU A 249 -1.45 13.35 47.88
C LEU A 249 -0.65 13.47 49.18
N PHE A 250 -0.87 14.56 49.92
CA PHE A 250 -0.19 14.91 51.18
C PHE A 250 -0.80 14.22 52.41
N ARG A 251 -1.14 12.93 52.31
CA ARG A 251 -1.49 12.14 53.51
C ARG A 251 -0.24 12.03 54.41
N ASN A 252 -0.40 12.24 55.71
CA ASN A 252 0.66 12.42 56.72
C ASN A 252 1.55 11.18 56.94
N CYS A 253 2.36 10.83 55.93
CA CYS A 253 3.44 9.85 55.99
C CYS A 253 4.53 10.26 54.98
N ALA A 254 5.78 9.81 55.18
CA ALA A 254 6.92 10.22 54.34
C ALA A 254 6.64 10.04 52.83
N ARG A 255 6.14 8.87 52.42
CA ARG A 255 5.78 8.58 51.01
C ARG A 255 4.72 9.52 50.41
N GLY A 256 3.88 10.16 51.23
CA GLY A 256 2.94 11.19 50.77
C GLY A 256 3.63 12.53 50.54
N ILE A 257 4.54 12.91 51.44
CA ILE A 257 5.36 14.12 51.33
C ILE A 257 6.28 14.05 50.10
N ASP A 258 6.99 12.93 49.91
CA ASP A 258 7.88 12.72 48.76
C ASP A 258 7.10 12.83 47.44
N ARG A 259 5.95 12.15 47.33
CA ARG A 259 5.10 12.18 46.13
C ARG A 259 4.49 13.56 45.87
N GLY A 260 4.16 14.30 46.93
CA GLY A 260 3.73 15.69 46.85
C GLY A 260 4.84 16.62 46.36
N ARG A 261 6.06 16.46 46.87
CA ARG A 261 7.26 17.18 46.40
C ARG A 261 7.48 16.94 44.91
N THR A 262 7.48 15.68 44.47
CA THR A 262 7.65 15.30 43.05
C THR A 262 6.56 15.90 42.16
N ALA A 263 5.30 15.93 42.61
CA ALA A 263 4.20 16.55 41.87
C ALA A 263 4.42 18.07 41.69
N MET A 264 4.85 18.78 42.73
CA MET A 264 5.11 20.22 42.68
C MET A 264 6.34 20.55 41.82
N VAL A 265 7.44 19.78 41.94
CA VAL A 265 8.64 19.93 41.09
C VAL A 265 8.29 19.69 39.62
N ARG A 266 7.50 18.66 39.30
CA ARG A 266 7.05 18.42 37.93
C ARG A 266 6.21 19.58 37.40
N ALA A 267 5.24 20.09 38.17
CA ALA A 267 4.41 21.22 37.75
C ALA A 267 5.25 22.49 37.48
N LEU A 268 6.21 22.78 38.36
CA LEU A 268 7.15 23.90 38.26
C LEU A 268 8.05 23.81 37.02
N LEU A 269 8.71 22.67 36.80
CA LEU A 269 9.61 22.49 35.67
C LEU A 269 8.85 22.35 34.33
N ALA A 270 7.67 21.73 34.32
CA ALA A 270 6.83 21.66 33.12
C ALA A 270 6.35 23.06 32.71
N ALA A 271 5.87 23.88 33.65
CA ALA A 271 5.48 25.26 33.42
C ALA A 271 6.65 26.09 32.84
N ALA A 272 7.84 25.97 33.43
CA ALA A 272 9.04 26.68 32.97
C ALA A 272 9.54 26.23 31.59
N ALA A 273 9.36 24.96 31.23
CA ALA A 273 9.76 24.44 29.93
C ALA A 273 8.80 24.82 28.80
N THR A 274 7.49 24.86 29.06
CA THR A 274 6.45 25.02 28.01
C THR A 274 6.16 26.48 27.61
N ALA A 275 6.59 27.48 28.38
CA ALA A 275 6.26 28.90 28.15
C ALA A 275 7.47 29.85 28.14
N ASP A 276 7.23 31.14 27.88
CA ASP A 276 8.25 32.22 27.81
C ASP A 276 8.45 32.96 29.15
N GLY A 277 7.73 32.51 30.16
CA GLY A 277 7.73 33.07 31.49
C GLY A 277 6.96 32.21 32.47
N ILE A 278 7.08 32.56 33.75
CA ILE A 278 6.39 31.88 34.84
C ILE A 278 5.82 32.90 35.83
N LEU A 279 4.69 32.57 36.45
CA LEU A 279 4.21 33.21 37.66
C LEU A 279 4.12 32.19 38.78
N LEU A 280 4.81 32.46 39.89
CA LEU A 280 4.85 31.60 41.07
C LEU A 280 4.15 32.29 42.28
N PRO A 281 3.07 31.71 42.85
CA PRO A 281 2.47 32.23 44.07
C PRO A 281 3.35 31.99 45.30
N MET A 282 3.52 33.01 46.16
CA MET A 282 4.30 32.94 47.40
C MET A 282 3.92 31.73 48.27
N GLY A 283 4.94 31.02 48.76
CA GLY A 283 4.79 29.82 49.57
C GLY A 283 4.50 28.54 48.78
N PHE A 284 4.60 28.57 47.44
CA PHE A 284 4.65 27.35 46.62
C PHE A 284 5.97 26.61 46.86
N GLU A 285 7.08 27.34 46.95
CA GLU A 285 8.43 26.84 47.19
C GLU A 285 8.60 26.15 48.56
N TYR A 286 7.65 26.40 49.47
CA TYR A 286 7.54 25.80 50.80
C TYR A 286 6.36 24.84 50.96
N GLY A 287 5.61 24.52 49.89
CA GLY A 287 4.48 23.58 49.95
C GLY A 287 3.30 23.99 50.86
N ALA A 288 3.17 25.28 51.19
CA ALA A 288 2.24 25.73 52.23
C ALA A 288 0.79 25.87 51.74
N SER A 289 -0.19 25.30 52.46
CA SER A 289 -1.61 25.30 52.06
C SER A 289 -2.25 26.70 52.02
N PRO A 290 -3.17 27.01 51.07
CA PRO A 290 -3.79 28.34 50.97
C PRO A 290 -5.05 28.47 51.84
N THR A 291 -5.69 27.34 52.17
CA THR A 291 -7.03 27.29 52.80
C THR A 291 -7.01 27.31 54.32
N ALA A 292 -5.82 27.27 54.95
CA ALA A 292 -5.66 27.19 56.40
C ALA A 292 -5.79 28.54 57.15
N ASP A 293 -5.53 29.68 56.48
CA ASP A 293 -5.58 31.02 57.07
C ASP A 293 -6.53 31.93 56.26
N ARG A 294 -7.84 31.85 56.54
CA ARG A 294 -8.82 32.90 56.19
C ARG A 294 -8.98 33.83 57.38
N GLY A 295 -8.64 35.12 57.23
CA GLY A 295 -8.95 36.16 58.20
C GLY A 295 -7.99 36.25 59.41
N ARG A 296 -6.70 36.01 59.20
CA ARG A 296 -5.63 36.34 60.16
C ARG A 296 -4.50 37.09 59.46
N PRO A 297 -3.94 38.17 60.04
CA PRO A 297 -2.64 38.68 59.63
C PRO A 297 -1.57 37.61 59.88
N VAL A 298 -0.55 37.53 59.03
CA VAL A 298 0.46 36.46 59.08
C VAL A 298 1.86 37.04 59.07
N GLU A 299 2.64 36.74 60.10
CA GLU A 299 4.09 36.96 60.15
C GLU A 299 4.75 36.08 59.08
N GLU A 300 5.36 36.70 58.06
CA GLU A 300 4.85 36.38 56.71
C GLU A 300 5.59 35.26 55.96
N LEU A 301 6.88 35.42 55.67
CA LEU A 301 7.66 34.47 54.87
C LEU A 301 8.40 33.45 55.73
N GLU A 302 9.06 33.93 56.78
CA GLU A 302 9.87 33.13 57.71
C GLU A 302 9.04 32.09 58.50
N ARG A 303 7.74 32.34 58.74
CA ARG A 303 6.84 31.34 59.33
C ARG A 303 6.60 30.17 58.37
N LEU A 304 6.39 30.46 57.08
CA LEU A 304 6.20 29.44 56.04
C LEU A 304 7.47 28.60 55.89
N ARG A 305 8.64 29.25 55.82
CA ARG A 305 9.96 28.61 55.76
C ARG A 305 10.22 27.64 56.93
N ARG A 306 9.86 28.04 58.16
CA ARG A 306 10.02 27.21 59.38
C ARG A 306 9.01 26.06 59.51
N GLN A 307 7.89 26.11 58.79
CA GLN A 307 6.80 25.11 58.85
C GLN A 307 6.69 24.27 57.57
N ALA A 308 7.63 24.42 56.63
CA ALA A 308 7.60 23.80 55.33
C ALA A 308 7.87 22.27 55.40
N PRO A 309 7.05 21.41 54.74
CA PRO A 309 7.37 19.99 54.57
C PRO A 309 8.60 19.74 53.68
N PHE A 310 8.98 20.71 52.84
CA PHE A 310 10.18 20.69 52.00
C PHE A 310 10.50 22.11 51.50
N ASN A 311 11.70 22.28 50.95
CA ASN A 311 12.14 23.50 50.27
C ASN A 311 12.41 23.18 48.78
N LEU A 312 11.89 24.03 47.89
CA LEU A 312 12.06 23.96 46.42
C LEU A 312 12.79 25.17 45.82
N CYS A 313 13.44 26.01 46.63
CA CYS A 313 14.13 27.23 46.15
C CYS A 313 15.13 26.96 45.01
N ASP A 314 15.81 25.81 45.02
CA ASP A 314 16.78 25.45 43.98
C ASP A 314 16.12 24.90 42.71
N GLU A 315 15.00 24.18 42.82
CA GLU A 315 14.15 23.88 41.65
C GLU A 315 13.48 25.13 41.06
N VAL A 316 13.18 26.16 41.87
CA VAL A 316 12.70 27.46 41.37
C VAL A 316 13.79 28.19 40.60
N ARG A 317 15.04 28.18 41.09
CA ARG A 317 16.20 28.69 40.35
C ARG A 317 16.44 27.91 39.05
N ALA A 318 16.28 26.59 39.07
CA ALA A 318 16.39 25.74 37.88
C ALA A 318 15.29 26.03 36.85
N ALA A 319 14.05 26.22 37.29
CA ALA A 319 12.93 26.67 36.45
C ALA A 319 13.21 28.04 35.81
N ASN A 320 13.64 29.02 36.59
CA ASN A 320 14.05 30.33 36.08
C ASN A 320 15.20 30.22 35.06
N ALA A 321 16.18 29.35 35.30
CA ALA A 321 17.27 29.08 34.36
C ALA A 321 16.83 28.37 33.06
N ILE A 322 15.74 27.58 33.07
CA ILE A 322 15.15 27.01 31.83
C ILE A 322 14.55 28.13 30.97
N ILE A 323 13.81 29.06 31.59
CA ILE A 323 13.20 30.22 30.93
C ILE A 323 14.28 31.14 30.33
N ASP A 324 15.34 31.41 31.08
CA ASP A 324 16.46 32.23 30.62
C ASP A 324 17.19 31.55 29.43
N GLN A 325 17.35 30.22 29.45
CA GLN A 325 17.93 29.45 28.33
C GLN A 325 17.04 29.40 27.09
N ALA A 326 15.73 29.24 27.26
CA ALA A 326 14.75 29.28 26.16
C ALA A 326 14.75 30.68 25.51
N THR A 327 14.76 31.74 26.34
CA THR A 327 14.84 33.14 25.89
C THR A 327 16.13 33.42 25.12
N ALA A 328 17.29 33.05 25.68
CA ALA A 328 18.60 33.22 25.02
C ALA A 328 18.72 32.44 23.71
N SER A 329 18.07 31.27 23.63
CA SER A 329 17.98 30.44 22.41
C SER A 329 16.84 30.85 21.47
N ARG A 330 16.03 31.85 21.84
CA ARG A 330 14.83 32.34 21.13
C ARG A 330 13.78 31.27 20.83
N LEU A 331 13.68 30.23 21.67
CA LEU A 331 12.74 29.13 21.46
C LEU A 331 11.29 29.60 21.61
N LYS A 332 10.46 29.25 20.63
CA LYS A 332 9.04 29.54 20.49
C LYS A 332 8.29 28.28 20.05
N GLY A 333 6.97 28.39 19.96
CA GLY A 333 6.07 27.29 19.72
C GLY A 333 6.04 26.29 20.87
N LEU A 334 5.03 25.43 20.83
CA LEU A 334 4.97 24.21 21.60
C LEU A 334 4.28 23.16 20.75
N ARG A 335 4.96 22.05 20.42
CA ARG A 335 4.44 21.02 19.51
C ARG A 335 4.55 19.63 20.12
N LEU A 336 3.54 18.77 19.96
CA LEU A 336 3.62 17.37 20.37
C LEU A 336 4.51 16.57 19.40
N ILE A 337 5.54 15.90 19.92
CA ILE A 337 6.37 14.95 19.16
C ILE A 337 5.85 13.52 19.39
N ASP A 338 5.65 13.13 20.64
CA ASP A 338 5.14 11.81 21.03
C ASP A 338 4.26 11.87 22.28
N ARG A 339 3.31 10.93 22.34
CA ARG A 339 2.49 10.63 23.51
C ARG A 339 2.24 9.12 23.59
N SER A 340 3.33 8.34 23.58
CA SER A 340 3.29 6.88 23.66
C SER A 340 2.71 6.39 24.98
N GLY A 341 2.17 5.16 24.97
CA GLY A 341 1.59 4.52 26.17
C GLY A 341 2.58 4.24 27.31
N GLY A 342 3.89 4.47 27.08
CA GLY A 342 4.96 4.25 28.06
C GLY A 342 5.09 5.31 29.16
N GLY A 343 4.20 6.31 29.20
CA GLY A 343 4.14 7.29 30.29
C GLY A 343 4.99 8.55 30.11
N VAL A 344 5.78 8.65 29.04
CA VAL A 344 6.48 9.89 28.65
C VAL A 344 5.62 10.69 27.68
N THR A 345 5.58 12.02 27.84
CA THR A 345 5.10 12.95 26.80
C THR A 345 6.29 13.77 26.32
N ALA A 346 6.43 13.93 24.99
CA ALA A 346 7.55 14.63 24.38
C ALA A 346 7.06 15.84 23.57
N LEU A 347 7.54 17.04 23.91
CA LEU A 347 7.19 18.29 23.24
C LEU A 347 8.42 18.94 22.57
N LEU A 348 8.22 19.66 21.48
CA LEU A 348 9.25 20.46 20.79
C LEU A 348 9.02 21.96 21.04
N ARG A 349 10.13 22.71 21.18
CA ARG A 349 10.21 24.17 20.97
C ARG A 349 11.37 24.50 20.03
N THR A 350 11.25 25.52 19.20
CA THR A 350 12.20 25.84 18.09
C THR A 350 12.50 27.32 17.98
N ASP A 351 13.66 27.71 17.45
CA ASP A 351 14.05 29.13 17.28
C ASP A 351 13.27 29.88 16.18
N ALA A 352 12.40 29.17 15.45
CA ALA A 352 11.31 29.70 14.65
C ALA A 352 9.99 28.94 14.94
N VAL A 353 8.84 29.57 14.65
CA VAL A 353 7.51 28.95 14.77
C VAL A 353 7.32 27.82 13.76
N ASP A 354 7.92 27.97 12.58
CA ASP A 354 8.03 26.92 11.56
C ASP A 354 9.32 26.09 11.80
N PRO A 355 9.22 24.77 12.10
CA PRO A 355 10.39 23.91 12.23
C PRO A 355 11.27 23.84 10.98
N ASP A 356 10.73 24.09 9.78
CA ASP A 356 11.52 24.07 8.54
C ASP A 356 12.33 25.36 8.32
N LEU A 357 12.06 26.43 9.06
CA LEU A 357 12.90 27.63 9.12
C LEU A 357 13.84 27.64 10.34
N ALA A 358 13.57 26.79 11.33
CA ALA A 358 14.36 26.69 12.54
C ALA A 358 15.77 26.08 12.29
N THR A 359 16.71 26.47 13.14
CA THR A 359 18.10 25.97 13.18
C THR A 359 18.42 25.27 14.50
N LYS A 360 17.68 25.62 15.57
CA LYS A 360 17.86 25.11 16.93
C LYS A 360 16.51 24.74 17.52
N GLY A 361 16.53 23.76 18.41
CA GLY A 361 15.35 23.41 19.19
C GLY A 361 15.70 22.88 20.57
N ALA A 362 14.66 22.56 21.33
CA ALA A 362 14.76 21.71 22.50
C ALA A 362 13.56 20.76 22.54
N VAL A 363 13.83 19.49 22.84
CA VAL A 363 12.79 18.51 23.19
C VAL A 363 12.64 18.47 24.70
N ILE A 364 11.40 18.64 25.15
CA ILE A 364 10.96 18.56 26.54
C ILE A 364 10.37 17.17 26.74
N LEU A 365 11.00 16.38 27.59
CA LEU A 365 10.60 15.02 27.93
C LEU A 365 9.99 15.03 29.33
N LEU A 366 8.77 14.53 29.47
CA LEU A 366 7.95 14.65 30.68
C LEU A 366 7.52 13.26 31.17
N ASN A 367 8.00 12.79 32.32
CA ASN A 367 7.42 11.62 32.95
C ASN A 367 6.09 11.99 33.63
N THR A 368 5.02 11.37 33.16
CA THR A 368 3.66 11.67 33.60
C THR A 368 3.22 10.79 34.78
N ASP A 369 3.98 9.74 35.11
CA ASP A 369 3.85 9.02 36.36
C ASP A 369 4.61 9.73 37.50
N LEU A 370 4.16 9.56 38.74
CA LEU A 370 4.73 10.15 39.97
C LEU A 370 5.25 9.08 40.94
N SER A 371 5.44 7.86 40.47
CA SER A 371 5.82 6.69 41.28
C SER A 371 6.62 5.62 40.53
N ALA A 372 6.69 5.66 39.20
CA ALA A 372 7.55 4.78 38.39
C ALA A 372 8.43 5.57 37.40
N PRO A 373 9.68 5.14 37.16
CA PRO A 373 10.49 5.68 36.07
C PRO A 373 9.94 5.20 34.71
N ALA A 374 10.13 6.01 33.67
CA ALA A 374 9.58 5.76 32.32
C ALA A 374 10.69 5.76 31.26
N ALA A 375 10.72 4.72 30.42
CA ALA A 375 11.70 4.59 29.34
C ALA A 375 11.33 5.45 28.12
N LEU A 376 12.35 5.91 27.38
CA LEU A 376 12.15 6.60 26.11
C LEU A 376 11.79 5.60 25.00
N SER A 377 10.63 5.82 24.39
CA SER A 377 10.07 5.04 23.27
C SER A 377 10.47 5.59 21.90
N LEU A 378 10.96 6.82 21.85
CA LEU A 378 11.29 7.58 20.66
C LEU A 378 12.80 7.83 20.54
N SER A 379 13.32 7.82 19.32
CA SER A 379 14.69 8.24 19.05
C SER A 379 14.82 9.76 19.24
N LEU A 380 15.88 10.20 19.93
CA LEU A 380 16.24 11.62 20.01
C LEU A 380 17.17 12.06 18.87
N SER A 381 17.77 11.12 18.12
CA SER A 381 18.78 11.42 17.11
C SER A 381 18.73 10.40 15.95
N PRO A 382 17.95 10.64 14.87
CA PRO A 382 17.06 11.79 14.68
C PRO A 382 15.76 11.67 15.49
N LEU A 383 15.09 12.81 15.74
CA LEU A 383 13.69 12.84 16.18
C LEU A 383 12.73 12.27 15.11
N PRO A 384 11.54 11.78 15.50
CA PRO A 384 10.53 11.29 14.56
C PRO A 384 9.89 12.44 13.74
N PRO A 385 9.26 12.15 12.57
CA PRO A 385 8.74 13.16 11.64
C PRO A 385 7.69 14.14 12.22
N THR A 386 7.02 13.78 13.33
CA THR A 386 6.12 14.67 14.07
C THR A 386 6.81 15.96 14.54
N ALA A 387 8.13 15.92 14.76
CA ALA A 387 8.96 17.09 15.07
C ALA A 387 9.10 18.12 13.93
N GLY A 388 8.49 17.87 12.76
CA GLY A 388 8.38 18.81 11.63
C GLY A 388 9.62 18.89 10.76
N ALA A 389 10.82 18.86 11.35
CA ALA A 389 12.09 18.84 10.64
C ALA A 389 13.03 17.75 11.18
N ALA A 390 14.13 17.50 10.47
CA ALA A 390 15.16 16.57 10.92
C ALA A 390 16.02 17.23 12.02
N TRP A 391 15.93 16.68 13.24
CA TRP A 391 16.62 17.17 14.44
C TRP A 391 17.53 16.11 15.04
N THR A 392 18.69 16.52 15.55
CA THR A 392 19.63 15.67 16.30
C THR A 392 20.03 16.31 17.63
N VAL A 393 20.26 15.50 18.67
CA VAL A 393 20.75 15.98 19.97
C VAL A 393 22.15 16.59 19.83
N ARG A 394 22.32 17.80 20.35
CA ARG A 394 23.62 18.46 20.44
C ARG A 394 24.44 17.84 21.58
N ASN A 395 25.59 17.25 21.26
CA ASN A 395 26.49 16.54 22.18
C ASN A 395 25.77 15.44 22.99
N THR A 396 25.54 14.28 22.36
CA THR A 396 24.98 13.09 23.02
C THR A 396 25.87 12.58 24.15
N THR A 397 25.45 12.79 25.39
CA THR A 397 25.92 12.06 26.58
C THR A 397 24.92 10.94 26.89
N ASP A 398 25.38 9.85 27.53
CA ASP A 398 24.50 8.73 27.89
C ASP A 398 23.36 9.15 28.85
N ASP A 399 23.61 10.16 29.69
CA ASP A 399 22.61 10.77 30.58
C ASP A 399 21.45 11.46 29.84
N ALA A 400 21.62 11.85 28.57
CA ALA A 400 20.48 12.33 27.78
C ALA A 400 19.48 11.19 27.45
N LEU A 401 19.97 9.95 27.35
CA LEU A 401 19.23 8.78 26.86
C LEU A 401 18.67 7.87 27.98
N ARG A 402 19.09 8.05 29.24
CA ARG A 402 18.56 7.23 30.36
C ARG A 402 17.03 7.38 30.51
N PRO A 403 16.32 6.41 31.10
CA PRO A 403 14.93 6.58 31.52
C PRO A 403 14.71 7.85 32.34
N LEU A 404 13.49 8.38 32.31
CA LEU A 404 13.09 9.51 33.15
C LEU A 404 12.64 8.99 34.52
N GLU A 405 13.16 9.59 35.58
CA GLU A 405 12.74 9.30 36.95
C GLU A 405 11.27 9.67 37.20
N PRO A 406 10.61 9.17 38.26
CA PRO A 406 9.24 9.53 38.61
C PRO A 406 9.04 11.06 38.61
N GLY A 407 8.16 11.56 37.74
CA GLY A 407 7.86 12.98 37.58
C GLY A 407 8.98 13.85 36.96
N GLU A 408 10.07 13.28 36.43
CA GLU A 408 11.17 14.05 35.83
C GLU A 408 10.69 14.88 34.62
N VAL A 409 11.24 16.10 34.51
CA VAL A 409 11.14 16.98 33.35
C VAL A 409 12.55 17.22 32.82
N ARG A 410 12.86 16.73 31.62
CA ARG A 410 14.19 16.86 31.00
C ARG A 410 14.11 17.66 29.71
N VAL A 411 14.93 18.71 29.58
CA VAL A 411 15.02 19.55 28.37
C VAL A 411 16.33 19.26 27.66
N VAL A 412 16.26 18.64 26.47
CA VAL A 412 17.44 18.25 25.68
C VAL A 412 17.55 19.15 24.45
N ARG A 413 18.73 19.74 24.23
CA ARG A 413 18.97 20.69 23.12
C ARG A 413 19.21 19.98 21.79
N LEU A 414 18.69 20.57 20.73
CA LEU A 414 18.70 20.04 19.37
C LEU A 414 19.36 21.02 18.40
N GLU A 415 20.07 20.48 17.42
CA GLU A 415 20.48 21.19 16.20
C GLU A 415 19.89 20.48 14.98
N ARG A 416 19.63 21.23 13.91
CA ARG A 416 19.07 20.68 12.66
C ARG A 416 20.07 19.73 12.00
N SER A 417 19.59 18.57 11.55
CA SER A 417 20.41 17.59 10.83
C SER A 417 20.99 18.20 9.54
N PRO A 418 22.28 17.98 9.21
CA PRO A 418 22.85 18.48 7.97
C PRO A 418 22.24 17.77 6.75
N SER A 419 21.81 18.54 5.76
CA SER A 419 21.30 18.00 4.49
C SER A 419 22.40 17.29 3.70
N ILE A 420 22.06 16.16 3.07
CA ILE A 420 22.99 15.46 2.17
C ILE A 420 23.13 16.28 0.88
N LEU A 421 24.23 17.01 0.73
CA LEU A 421 24.57 17.74 -0.48
C LEU A 421 25.15 16.79 -1.53
N THR A 422 24.33 16.41 -2.51
CA THR A 422 24.80 15.67 -3.69
C THR A 422 25.61 16.57 -4.62
N ARG A 423 26.56 15.99 -5.36
CA ARG A 423 27.18 16.71 -6.48
C ARG A 423 26.14 16.88 -7.60
N PRO A 424 26.09 18.02 -8.31
CA PRO A 424 25.26 18.18 -9.50
C PRO A 424 25.47 17.04 -10.50
N SER A 425 24.41 16.69 -11.24
CA SER A 425 24.41 15.54 -12.15
C SER A 425 25.55 15.62 -13.18
N ARG A 426 26.07 14.45 -13.57
CA ARG A 426 27.01 14.32 -14.71
C ARG A 426 26.37 14.66 -16.06
N THR A 427 25.03 14.70 -16.15
CA THR A 427 24.31 15.12 -17.35
C THR A 427 24.52 16.62 -17.59
N SER A 428 25.28 16.98 -18.61
CA SER A 428 25.43 18.38 -19.03
C SER A 428 24.09 18.94 -19.54
N VAL A 429 23.96 20.27 -19.60
CA VAL A 429 22.78 20.94 -20.19
C VAL A 429 22.52 20.44 -21.62
N GLN A 430 23.58 20.22 -22.41
CA GLN A 430 23.50 19.64 -23.75
C GLN A 430 23.01 18.18 -23.77
N GLY A 431 23.23 17.42 -22.70
CA GLY A 431 22.65 16.08 -22.49
C GLY A 431 21.16 16.16 -22.12
N ALA A 432 20.78 17.09 -21.24
CA ALA A 432 19.39 17.33 -20.86
C ALA A 432 18.54 17.79 -22.06
N MET A 433 19.06 18.70 -22.90
CA MET A 433 18.42 19.13 -24.15
C MET A 433 18.30 18.03 -25.21
N LYS A 434 18.95 16.88 -25.02
CA LYS A 434 18.89 15.69 -25.89
C LYS A 434 18.18 14.50 -25.24
N ALA A 435 17.61 14.68 -24.05
CA ALA A 435 16.83 13.64 -23.39
C ALA A 435 15.53 13.34 -24.15
N ALA A 436 14.97 12.16 -23.92
CA ALA A 436 13.62 11.83 -24.37
C ALA A 436 12.62 12.80 -23.71
N ARG A 437 11.82 13.49 -24.52
CA ARG A 437 10.77 14.41 -24.06
C ARG A 437 9.43 13.72 -23.82
N ILE A 438 9.14 12.71 -24.64
CA ILE A 438 7.97 11.86 -24.54
C ILE A 438 8.32 10.65 -23.68
N VAL A 439 7.48 10.33 -22.70
CA VAL A 439 7.61 9.14 -21.86
C VAL A 439 6.90 7.98 -22.56
N ILE A 440 7.50 6.78 -22.48
CA ILE A 440 6.85 5.52 -22.82
C ILE A 440 7.16 4.55 -21.66
N GLU A 441 6.18 4.24 -20.84
CA GLU A 441 6.34 3.35 -19.69
C GLU A 441 5.17 2.38 -19.49
N ALA A 442 5.19 1.61 -18.39
CA ALA A 442 4.19 0.57 -18.06
C ALA A 442 3.82 -0.39 -19.21
N VAL A 443 4.78 -0.66 -20.11
CA VAL A 443 4.54 -1.41 -21.35
C VAL A 443 4.17 -2.86 -21.05
N SER A 444 3.09 -3.34 -21.66
CA SER A 444 2.60 -4.71 -21.52
C SER A 444 2.20 -5.33 -22.86
N PRO A 445 2.40 -6.64 -23.07
CA PRO A 445 2.95 -7.61 -22.13
C PRO A 445 4.49 -7.54 -22.05
N ALA A 446 5.02 -7.49 -20.84
CA ALA A 446 6.47 -7.51 -20.58
C ALA A 446 6.77 -8.39 -19.37
N VAL A 447 7.65 -9.38 -19.54
CA VAL A 447 7.99 -10.33 -18.47
C VAL A 447 9.36 -9.99 -17.89
N ASP A 448 9.38 -9.63 -16.59
CA ASP A 448 10.55 -9.15 -15.85
C ASP A 448 11.30 -8.03 -16.60
N GLY A 449 10.58 -7.00 -17.05
CA GLY A 449 11.15 -5.85 -17.78
C GLY A 449 11.64 -6.18 -19.19
N GLY A 450 11.06 -7.19 -19.84
CA GLY A 450 11.49 -7.67 -21.15
C GLY A 450 12.64 -8.69 -21.11
N ARG A 451 13.10 -9.10 -19.92
CA ARG A 451 14.13 -10.14 -19.76
C ARG A 451 13.68 -11.51 -20.30
N PHE A 452 12.40 -11.82 -20.20
CA PHE A 452 11.83 -13.08 -20.70
C PHE A 452 10.74 -12.81 -21.75
N PRO A 453 10.52 -13.74 -22.69
CA PRO A 453 9.44 -13.61 -23.65
C PRO A 453 8.08 -13.70 -22.99
N ALA A 454 7.20 -12.75 -23.31
CA ALA A 454 5.76 -13.00 -23.21
C ALA A 454 5.37 -14.09 -24.22
N LYS A 455 4.29 -14.83 -23.99
CA LYS A 455 3.86 -15.94 -24.84
C LYS A 455 2.48 -15.70 -25.41
N ARG A 456 2.31 -16.01 -26.70
CA ARG A 456 1.05 -15.93 -27.46
C ARG A 456 0.97 -17.10 -28.45
N VAL A 457 -0.17 -17.24 -29.13
CA VAL A 457 -0.34 -18.22 -30.23
C VAL A 457 -0.37 -17.51 -31.58
N VAL A 458 0.12 -18.16 -32.62
CA VAL A 458 0.05 -17.64 -34.00
C VAL A 458 -1.41 -17.43 -34.44
N GLY A 459 -1.68 -16.29 -35.08
CA GLY A 459 -3.03 -15.89 -35.49
C GLY A 459 -3.91 -15.28 -34.39
N GLU A 460 -3.56 -15.40 -33.10
CA GLU A 460 -4.26 -14.68 -32.04
C GLU A 460 -3.93 -13.17 -32.10
N PRO A 461 -4.92 -12.27 -31.96
CA PRO A 461 -4.68 -10.84 -31.79
C PRO A 461 -3.97 -10.55 -30.45
N ILE A 462 -2.77 -9.99 -30.53
CA ILE A 462 -1.96 -9.57 -29.39
C ILE A 462 -2.27 -8.11 -29.10
N GLU A 463 -2.84 -7.83 -27.93
CA GLU A 463 -2.95 -6.48 -27.41
C GLU A 463 -1.61 -6.06 -26.80
N ILE A 464 -1.11 -4.90 -27.24
CA ILE A 464 0.09 -4.24 -26.75
C ILE A 464 -0.35 -2.89 -26.20
N GLU A 465 0.04 -2.58 -24.97
CA GLU A 465 -0.34 -1.35 -24.29
C GLU A 465 0.87 -0.68 -23.64
N ALA A 466 0.80 0.63 -23.45
CA ALA A 466 1.78 1.41 -22.70
C ALA A 466 1.14 2.70 -22.15
N ASP A 467 1.80 3.30 -21.16
CA ASP A 467 1.50 4.65 -20.70
C ASP A 467 2.41 5.61 -21.48
N ILE A 468 1.82 6.55 -22.22
CA ILE A 468 2.54 7.42 -23.16
C ILE A 468 2.04 8.87 -23.02
N PHE A 469 2.93 9.76 -22.64
CA PHE A 469 2.63 11.17 -22.35
C PHE A 469 3.86 12.08 -22.58
N THR A 470 3.64 13.39 -22.51
CA THR A 470 4.66 14.44 -22.73
C THR A 470 4.36 15.64 -21.82
N ASP A 471 5.32 16.55 -21.63
CA ASP A 471 5.00 17.88 -21.10
C ASP A 471 4.21 18.71 -22.13
N GLY A 472 3.27 19.53 -21.64
CA GLY A 472 2.42 20.39 -22.46
C GLY A 472 0.97 19.90 -22.57
N HIS A 473 0.30 20.27 -23.66
CA HIS A 473 -1.09 19.91 -23.99
C HIS A 473 -1.23 19.42 -25.44
N ASP A 474 -0.11 19.28 -26.15
CA ASP A 474 -0.05 18.97 -27.57
C ASP A 474 -0.36 17.48 -27.79
N GLN A 475 -1.01 17.13 -28.91
CA GLN A 475 -1.28 15.73 -29.22
C GLN A 475 0.01 14.98 -29.55
N ILE A 476 0.03 13.72 -29.13
CA ILE A 476 1.04 12.75 -29.50
C ILE A 476 0.41 11.67 -30.39
N ALA A 477 1.22 11.04 -31.23
CA ALA A 477 0.86 9.82 -31.93
C ALA A 477 1.87 8.73 -31.56
N ALA A 478 1.38 7.49 -31.50
CA ALA A 478 2.20 6.32 -31.18
C ALA A 478 1.91 5.14 -32.12
N GLU A 479 2.93 4.30 -32.33
CA GLU A 479 2.88 3.07 -33.10
C GLU A 479 3.56 1.93 -32.36
N VAL A 480 2.97 0.74 -32.45
CA VAL A 480 3.69 -0.51 -32.16
C VAL A 480 4.45 -0.95 -33.40
N LEU A 481 5.75 -1.20 -33.23
CA LEU A 481 6.64 -1.77 -34.22
C LEU A 481 6.94 -3.23 -33.84
N TRP A 482 6.72 -4.19 -34.75
CA TRP A 482 7.08 -5.59 -34.52
C TRP A 482 7.71 -6.28 -35.74
N ARG A 483 8.51 -7.31 -35.46
CA ARG A 483 9.05 -8.22 -36.48
C ARG A 483 9.41 -9.59 -35.89
N PRO A 484 9.38 -10.68 -36.68
CA PRO A 484 10.14 -11.90 -36.42
C PRO A 484 11.62 -11.58 -36.18
N ALA A 485 12.31 -12.37 -35.35
CA ALA A 485 13.71 -12.11 -35.01
C ALA A 485 14.70 -12.32 -36.18
N ASP A 486 14.31 -13.08 -37.21
CA ASP A 486 15.08 -13.34 -38.43
C ASP A 486 14.89 -12.28 -39.53
N GLU A 487 13.80 -11.51 -39.47
CA GLU A 487 13.51 -10.41 -40.40
C GLU A 487 14.13 -9.09 -39.93
N LYS A 488 14.54 -8.21 -40.86
CA LYS A 488 15.11 -6.89 -40.52
C LYS A 488 14.05 -5.78 -40.44
N ASP A 489 13.03 -5.86 -41.30
CA ASP A 489 12.06 -4.80 -41.51
C ASP A 489 10.94 -4.83 -40.46
N TRP A 490 10.46 -3.65 -40.08
CA TRP A 490 9.44 -3.47 -39.04
C TRP A 490 8.03 -3.35 -39.66
N ARG A 491 7.11 -4.21 -39.21
CA ARG A 491 5.67 -3.98 -39.36
C ARG A 491 5.23 -2.95 -38.32
N ARG A 492 4.14 -2.24 -38.62
CA ARG A 492 3.65 -1.10 -37.84
C ARG A 492 2.14 -1.14 -37.68
N ALA A 493 1.65 -0.67 -36.54
CA ALA A 493 0.23 -0.43 -36.27
C ALA A 493 0.11 0.80 -35.36
N PRO A 494 -0.82 1.73 -35.63
CA PRO A 494 -1.08 2.85 -34.72
C PRO A 494 -1.59 2.34 -33.38
N MET A 495 -1.33 3.11 -32.31
CA MET A 495 -1.97 2.92 -31.02
C MET A 495 -3.12 3.91 -30.87
N ASP A 496 -4.23 3.44 -30.31
CA ASP A 496 -5.39 4.25 -29.91
C ASP A 496 -5.23 4.69 -28.45
N PHE A 497 -5.58 5.93 -28.13
CA PHE A 497 -5.71 6.42 -26.76
C PHE A 497 -6.95 5.80 -26.11
N ILE A 498 -6.81 5.28 -24.89
CA ILE A 498 -7.91 4.64 -24.13
C ILE A 498 -8.42 5.57 -23.03
N VAL A 499 -7.60 5.86 -22.02
CA VAL A 499 -7.92 6.77 -20.90
C VAL A 499 -6.63 7.05 -20.11
N ASN A 500 -6.49 8.25 -19.52
CA ASN A 500 -5.40 8.60 -18.60
C ASN A 500 -4.02 8.15 -19.13
N ASP A 501 -3.67 8.64 -20.32
CA ASP A 501 -2.40 8.36 -21.02
C ASP A 501 -2.10 6.87 -21.29
N ARG A 502 -3.08 5.97 -21.11
CA ARG A 502 -3.00 4.56 -21.53
C ARG A 502 -3.32 4.45 -23.02
N TRP A 503 -2.39 3.90 -23.78
CA TRP A 503 -2.54 3.61 -25.21
C TRP A 503 -2.58 2.12 -25.48
N ARG A 504 -3.27 1.70 -26.54
CA ARG A 504 -3.36 0.28 -26.97
C ARG A 504 -3.23 0.17 -28.49
N ALA A 505 -2.47 -0.80 -28.97
CA ALA A 505 -2.62 -1.33 -30.33
C ALA A 505 -2.94 -2.82 -30.29
N ARG A 506 -3.47 -3.34 -31.40
CA ARG A 506 -3.71 -4.77 -31.59
C ARG A 506 -2.96 -5.26 -32.83
N ILE A 507 -2.03 -6.19 -32.63
CA ILE A 507 -1.19 -6.76 -33.70
C ILE A 507 -1.48 -8.25 -33.84
N THR A 508 -1.40 -8.79 -35.05
CA THR A 508 -1.56 -10.24 -35.30
C THR A 508 -0.29 -10.78 -35.96
N THR A 509 0.18 -11.95 -35.51
CA THR A 509 1.38 -12.60 -36.03
C THR A 509 1.00 -13.81 -36.90
N SER A 510 1.69 -13.98 -38.03
CA SER A 510 1.43 -15.03 -39.03
C SER A 510 2.50 -16.13 -39.09
N ARG A 511 3.55 -16.03 -38.27
CA ARG A 511 4.66 -16.98 -38.17
C ARG A 511 4.83 -17.41 -36.71
N ILE A 512 5.25 -18.65 -36.47
CA ILE A 512 5.69 -19.12 -35.15
C ILE A 512 7.17 -18.75 -34.90
N GLY A 513 7.59 -18.77 -33.64
CA GLY A 513 8.94 -18.45 -33.17
C GLY A 513 9.09 -17.05 -32.55
N ARG A 514 10.32 -16.70 -32.17
CA ARG A 514 10.67 -15.44 -31.52
C ARG A 514 10.33 -14.24 -32.39
N HIS A 515 9.52 -13.35 -31.85
CA HIS A 515 9.29 -12.00 -32.34
C HIS A 515 9.89 -10.97 -31.38
N VAL A 516 10.12 -9.75 -31.85
CA VAL A 516 10.50 -8.59 -31.05
C VAL A 516 9.54 -7.43 -31.31
N VAL A 517 9.21 -6.70 -30.25
CA VAL A 517 8.26 -5.58 -30.23
C VAL A 517 8.91 -4.35 -29.59
N THR A 518 8.57 -3.16 -30.07
CA THR A 518 8.86 -1.86 -29.44
C THR A 518 7.75 -0.88 -29.79
N ILE A 519 7.74 0.29 -29.13
CA ILE A 519 6.79 1.37 -29.38
C ILE A 519 7.59 2.59 -29.83
N GLU A 520 7.11 3.29 -30.85
CA GLU A 520 7.52 4.66 -31.15
C GLU A 520 6.41 5.63 -30.77
N ALA A 521 6.77 6.77 -30.18
CA ALA A 521 5.86 7.87 -29.90
C ALA A 521 6.50 9.20 -30.31
N TRP A 522 5.70 10.12 -30.84
CA TRP A 522 6.15 11.43 -31.34
C TRP A 522 5.06 12.50 -31.18
N TRP A 523 5.44 13.79 -31.30
CA TRP A 523 4.50 14.91 -31.27
C TRP A 523 3.76 15.03 -32.60
N ASP A 524 2.43 14.95 -32.55
CA ASP A 524 1.52 15.04 -33.69
C ASP A 524 1.06 16.49 -33.89
N VAL A 525 1.93 17.29 -34.51
CA VAL A 525 1.71 18.73 -34.73
C VAL A 525 0.43 18.98 -35.54
N PHE A 526 0.11 18.12 -36.52
CA PHE A 526 -1.10 18.25 -37.33
C PHE A 526 -2.36 17.76 -36.58
N GLY A 527 -2.27 16.68 -35.80
CA GLY A 527 -3.36 16.23 -34.92
C GLY A 527 -3.75 17.30 -33.89
N THR A 528 -2.75 17.95 -33.29
CA THR A 528 -2.93 19.08 -32.36
C THR A 528 -3.74 20.20 -33.02
N LEU A 529 -3.25 20.73 -34.16
CA LEU A 529 -3.91 21.81 -34.90
C LEU A 529 -5.34 21.43 -35.33
N ARG A 530 -5.51 20.21 -35.87
CA ARG A 530 -6.82 19.67 -36.25
C ARG A 530 -7.79 19.65 -35.06
N SER A 531 -7.35 19.12 -33.91
CA SER A 531 -8.17 19.00 -32.72
C SER A 531 -8.58 20.36 -32.15
N ASP A 532 -7.72 21.37 -32.27
CA ASP A 532 -8.05 22.74 -31.84
C ASP A 532 -9.01 23.43 -32.81
N VAL A 533 -8.90 23.20 -34.12
CA VAL A 533 -9.92 23.61 -35.11
C VAL A 533 -11.27 22.94 -34.82
N GLU A 534 -11.30 21.65 -34.49
CA GLU A 534 -12.53 20.93 -34.11
C GLU A 534 -13.20 21.55 -32.88
N LYS A 535 -12.43 21.79 -31.80
CA LYS A 535 -12.92 22.42 -30.56
C LYS A 535 -13.40 23.86 -30.79
N LYS A 536 -12.62 24.68 -31.50
CA LYS A 536 -12.93 26.10 -31.75
C LYS A 536 -14.17 26.25 -32.63
N ARG A 537 -14.29 25.49 -33.73
CA ARG A 537 -15.51 25.47 -34.56
C ARG A 537 -16.73 25.02 -33.77
N ALA A 538 -16.60 24.00 -32.93
CA ALA A 538 -17.70 23.52 -32.07
C ALA A 538 -18.11 24.56 -31.00
N ALA A 539 -17.19 25.43 -30.56
CA ALA A 539 -17.46 26.54 -29.66
C ALA A 539 -17.94 27.83 -30.36
N GLY A 540 -18.07 27.84 -31.70
CA GLY A 540 -18.45 29.02 -32.48
C GLY A 540 -17.36 30.09 -32.57
N VAL A 541 -16.09 29.70 -32.42
CA VAL A 541 -14.93 30.59 -32.53
C VAL A 541 -14.39 30.55 -33.97
N ASP A 542 -13.96 31.69 -34.48
CA ASP A 542 -13.23 31.86 -35.75
C ASP A 542 -11.98 30.96 -35.78
N VAL A 543 -11.75 30.27 -36.89
CA VAL A 543 -10.62 29.35 -37.11
C VAL A 543 -9.81 29.68 -38.37
N ALA A 544 -10.04 30.84 -38.99
CA ALA A 544 -9.44 31.19 -40.28
C ALA A 544 -7.89 31.22 -40.23
N LEU A 545 -7.31 31.55 -39.07
CA LEU A 545 -5.86 31.57 -38.85
C LEU A 545 -5.29 30.14 -38.72
N GLU A 546 -5.88 29.30 -37.88
CA GLU A 546 -5.48 27.90 -37.67
C GLU A 546 -5.59 27.08 -38.97
N VAL A 547 -6.58 27.41 -39.81
CA VAL A 547 -6.72 26.82 -41.15
C VAL A 547 -5.62 27.28 -42.11
N GLU A 548 -5.04 28.48 -41.94
CA GLU A 548 -3.82 28.89 -42.64
C GLU A 548 -2.56 28.19 -42.09
N GLU A 549 -2.45 27.94 -40.78
CA GLU A 549 -1.32 27.22 -40.18
C GLU A 549 -1.18 25.77 -40.70
N ALA A 550 -2.28 25.16 -41.16
CA ALA A 550 -2.26 23.85 -41.81
C ALA A 550 -1.53 23.86 -43.16
N ARG A 551 -1.49 25.00 -43.87
CA ARG A 551 -0.89 25.14 -45.20
C ARG A 551 0.63 24.87 -45.22
N PRO A 552 1.49 25.51 -44.40
CA PRO A 552 2.92 25.21 -44.36
C PRO A 552 3.21 23.80 -43.84
N LEU A 553 2.39 23.26 -42.92
CA LEU A 553 2.52 21.87 -42.47
C LEU A 553 2.30 20.89 -43.63
N ALA A 554 1.25 21.11 -44.43
CA ALA A 554 0.95 20.31 -45.62
C ALA A 554 2.01 20.45 -46.73
N GLN A 555 2.59 21.64 -46.92
CA GLN A 555 3.72 21.85 -47.83
C GLN A 555 4.98 21.08 -47.37
N ALA A 556 5.30 21.13 -46.07
CA ALA A 556 6.43 20.41 -45.50
C ALA A 556 6.24 18.87 -45.57
N ALA A 557 5.02 18.38 -45.31
CA ALA A 557 4.67 16.98 -45.49
C ALA A 557 4.77 16.53 -46.96
N LEU A 558 4.19 17.30 -47.89
CA LEU A 558 4.28 17.05 -49.33
C LEU A 558 5.73 16.97 -49.83
N ALA A 559 6.63 17.80 -49.30
CA ALA A 559 8.07 17.79 -49.63
C ALA A 559 8.81 16.52 -49.16
N ARG A 560 8.22 15.72 -48.25
CA ARG A 560 8.77 14.41 -47.82
C ARG A 560 8.23 13.24 -48.64
N ILE A 561 7.19 13.44 -49.46
CA ILE A 561 6.59 12.37 -50.28
C ILE A 561 7.37 12.21 -51.59
N ALA A 562 8.03 11.06 -51.77
CA ALA A 562 8.90 10.80 -52.93
C ALA A 562 8.15 10.57 -54.26
N ASN A 563 6.87 10.18 -54.23
CA ASN A 563 6.10 9.78 -55.42
C ASN A 563 4.78 10.55 -55.54
N ALA A 564 4.39 10.89 -56.78
CA ALA A 564 3.12 11.57 -57.08
C ALA A 564 1.91 10.61 -57.02
N GLY A 565 1.56 10.15 -55.82
CA GLY A 565 0.38 9.32 -55.54
C GLY A 565 -0.80 10.09 -54.94
N GLU A 566 -1.83 9.35 -54.51
CA GLU A 566 -3.06 9.88 -53.89
C GLU A 566 -2.77 10.79 -52.68
N GLN A 567 -1.88 10.37 -51.77
CA GLN A 567 -1.43 11.19 -50.63
C GLN A 567 -0.89 12.56 -51.08
N ALA A 568 -0.03 12.59 -52.12
CA ALA A 568 0.51 13.83 -52.65
C ALA A 568 -0.56 14.71 -53.32
N THR A 569 -1.61 14.12 -53.87
CA THR A 569 -2.77 14.85 -54.41
C THR A 569 -3.62 15.45 -53.28
N LEU A 570 -3.92 14.69 -52.23
CA LEU A 570 -4.67 15.16 -51.06
C LEU A 570 -3.97 16.34 -50.37
N LEU A 571 -2.65 16.25 -50.16
CA LEU A 571 -1.88 17.36 -49.59
C LEU A 571 -1.80 18.57 -50.53
N LYS A 572 -1.66 18.36 -51.85
CA LYS A 572 -1.75 19.46 -52.82
C LYS A 572 -3.09 20.19 -52.76
N THR A 573 -4.21 19.46 -52.65
CA THR A 573 -5.53 20.06 -52.45
C THR A 573 -5.53 20.96 -51.21
N LEU A 574 -5.12 20.45 -50.03
CA LEU A 574 -5.07 21.25 -48.80
C LEU A 574 -4.19 22.52 -48.96
N THR A 575 -3.05 22.44 -49.67
CA THR A 575 -2.21 23.63 -49.91
C THR A 575 -2.79 24.63 -50.93
N GLY A 576 -3.72 24.19 -51.78
CA GLY A 576 -4.26 24.94 -52.92
C GLY A 576 -5.56 25.70 -52.65
N LEU A 577 -6.24 25.47 -51.53
CA LEU A 577 -7.54 26.08 -51.18
C LEU A 577 -7.44 27.56 -50.73
N ALA A 578 -6.46 28.32 -51.25
CA ALA A 578 -6.20 29.71 -50.87
C ALA A 578 -7.44 30.60 -51.05
N ASP A 579 -8.04 30.52 -52.24
CA ASP A 579 -9.14 31.36 -52.70
C ASP A 579 -10.52 30.68 -52.50
N SER A 580 -10.57 29.63 -51.68
CA SER A 580 -11.79 28.89 -51.36
C SER A 580 -12.47 29.44 -50.11
N ASN A 581 -13.78 29.21 -49.97
CA ASN A 581 -14.51 29.60 -48.77
C ASN A 581 -14.02 28.83 -47.51
N GLU A 582 -14.31 29.39 -46.34
CA GLU A 582 -13.80 28.87 -45.07
C GLU A 582 -14.29 27.46 -44.76
N ASP A 583 -15.60 27.18 -44.95
CA ASP A 583 -16.17 25.86 -44.70
C ASP A 583 -15.49 24.76 -45.53
N VAL A 584 -15.25 24.98 -46.83
CA VAL A 584 -14.55 23.99 -47.69
C VAL A 584 -13.09 23.78 -47.25
N ARG A 585 -12.42 24.85 -46.79
CA ARG A 585 -11.05 24.74 -46.23
C ARG A 585 -11.05 23.92 -44.93
N VAL A 586 -11.98 24.21 -44.02
CA VAL A 586 -12.14 23.50 -42.74
C VAL A 586 -12.52 22.03 -42.98
N GLU A 587 -13.51 21.75 -43.83
CA GLU A 587 -13.91 20.37 -44.16
C GLU A 587 -12.78 19.57 -44.81
N THR A 588 -11.95 20.20 -45.64
CA THR A 588 -10.76 19.54 -46.20
C THR A 588 -9.69 19.27 -45.15
N LEU A 589 -9.43 20.20 -44.22
CA LEU A 589 -8.51 20.01 -43.10
C LEU A 589 -8.97 18.86 -42.18
N LEU A 590 -10.28 18.80 -41.91
CA LEU A 590 -10.91 17.79 -41.07
C LEU A 590 -11.17 16.45 -41.79
N ALA A 591 -10.93 16.34 -43.10
CA ALA A 591 -11.13 15.12 -43.86
C ALA A 591 -10.24 13.96 -43.35
N PRO A 592 -10.78 12.76 -43.07
CA PRO A 592 -9.99 11.62 -42.58
C PRO A 592 -8.86 11.20 -43.54
N ALA A 593 -9.07 11.32 -44.85
CA ALA A 593 -8.06 11.04 -45.86
C ALA A 593 -6.85 12.01 -45.79
N VAL A 594 -7.09 13.28 -45.51
CA VAL A 594 -6.05 14.31 -45.33
C VAL A 594 -5.28 14.07 -44.03
N ARG A 595 -5.98 13.75 -42.92
CA ARG A 595 -5.33 13.35 -41.66
C ARG A 595 -4.40 12.13 -41.84
N ARG A 596 -4.83 11.12 -42.60
CA ARG A 596 -4.00 9.96 -42.93
C ARG A 596 -2.79 10.34 -43.77
N ALA A 597 -2.97 11.10 -44.85
CA ALA A 597 -1.87 11.56 -45.71
C ALA A 597 -0.84 12.41 -44.95
N MET A 598 -1.27 13.21 -43.97
CA MET A 598 -0.38 13.95 -43.06
C MET A 598 0.39 13.02 -42.11
N ALA A 599 -0.27 12.01 -41.51
CA ALA A 599 0.38 11.05 -40.62
C ALA A 599 1.41 10.15 -41.34
N ASP A 600 1.12 9.76 -42.58
CA ASP A 600 2.03 8.98 -43.42
C ASP A 600 3.31 9.76 -43.82
N ALA A 601 3.25 11.11 -43.81
CA ALA A 601 4.32 12.02 -44.25
C ALA A 601 4.92 12.89 -43.11
N ASP A 602 4.66 12.51 -41.86
CA ASP A 602 5.14 13.17 -40.65
C ASP A 602 6.67 13.03 -40.48
N GLU A 603 7.34 14.08 -39.98
CA GLU A 603 8.75 14.01 -39.56
C GLU A 603 8.97 13.26 -38.25
N ARG A 604 7.89 13.03 -37.48
CA ARG A 604 7.90 12.45 -36.14
C ARG A 604 8.75 13.27 -35.17
N ARG A 605 8.33 14.52 -34.94
CA ARG A 605 9.02 15.47 -34.07
C ARG A 605 9.14 14.92 -32.64
N PHE A 606 10.31 15.06 -32.03
CA PHE A 606 10.66 14.47 -30.73
C PHE A 606 10.48 12.95 -30.63
N ARG A 607 10.49 12.19 -31.75
CA ARG A 607 10.32 10.72 -31.73
C ARG A 607 11.21 10.02 -30.71
N VAL A 608 10.56 9.39 -29.74
CA VAL A 608 11.14 8.44 -28.80
C VAL A 608 10.81 7.02 -29.26
N ARG A 609 11.71 6.07 -29.02
CA ARG A 609 11.47 4.63 -29.17
C ARG A 609 11.71 3.95 -27.84
N TYR A 610 10.85 3.02 -27.46
CA TYR A 610 10.99 2.25 -26.23
C TYR A 610 12.16 1.26 -26.31
N GLU A 611 13.04 1.32 -25.31
CA GLU A 611 14.12 0.34 -25.10
C GLU A 611 14.01 -0.20 -23.66
N PRO A 612 14.19 -1.51 -23.42
CA PRO A 612 14.66 -2.53 -24.35
C PRO A 612 13.59 -3.01 -25.37
N LEU A 613 14.03 -3.72 -26.42
CA LEU A 613 13.10 -4.46 -27.28
C LEU A 613 12.45 -5.59 -26.47
N LEU A 614 11.12 -5.70 -26.53
CA LEU A 614 10.36 -6.72 -25.81
C LEU A 614 10.26 -8.02 -26.64
N PRO A 615 10.78 -9.16 -26.15
CA PRO A 615 10.65 -10.43 -26.84
C PRO A 615 9.25 -11.03 -26.63
N ILE A 616 8.71 -11.67 -27.67
CA ILE A 616 7.50 -12.50 -27.59
C ILE A 616 7.82 -13.87 -28.21
N GLU A 617 7.30 -14.96 -27.62
CA GLU A 617 7.24 -16.29 -28.22
C GLU A 617 5.86 -16.48 -28.86
N ILE A 618 5.84 -16.72 -30.17
CA ILE A 618 4.63 -17.07 -30.89
C ILE A 618 4.64 -18.59 -31.12
N GLU A 619 3.76 -19.32 -30.44
CA GLU A 619 3.71 -20.78 -30.53
C GLU A 619 2.52 -21.27 -31.37
N ARG A 620 2.54 -22.54 -31.78
CA ARG A 620 1.40 -23.18 -32.47
C ARG A 620 0.23 -23.41 -31.50
N PRO A 621 -1.04 -23.50 -31.97
CA PRO A 621 -2.21 -23.60 -31.09
C PRO A 621 -2.17 -24.71 -30.03
N LYS A 622 -1.58 -25.88 -30.34
CA LYS A 622 -1.40 -26.96 -29.35
C LYS A 622 -0.55 -26.60 -28.13
N ALA A 623 0.18 -25.48 -28.16
CA ALA A 623 0.86 -24.96 -26.97
C ALA A 623 -0.13 -24.44 -25.92
N ALA A 624 -1.31 -23.94 -26.32
CA ALA A 624 -2.35 -23.41 -25.42
C ALA A 624 -3.64 -24.25 -25.37
N PHE A 625 -3.97 -24.98 -26.45
CA PHE A 625 -5.15 -25.83 -26.54
C PHE A 625 -4.82 -27.27 -26.98
N ALA A 626 -4.94 -28.22 -26.05
CA ALA A 626 -4.78 -29.64 -26.34
C ALA A 626 -5.42 -30.50 -25.23
N SER A 627 -5.97 -31.64 -25.62
CA SER A 627 -6.37 -32.70 -24.68
C SER A 627 -5.40 -33.88 -24.76
N TRP A 628 -4.78 -34.24 -23.63
CA TRP A 628 -3.74 -35.28 -23.53
C TRP A 628 -4.26 -36.58 -22.88
N TYR A 629 -3.84 -37.73 -23.41
CA TYR A 629 -4.08 -39.04 -22.80
C TYR A 629 -2.74 -39.76 -22.58
N GLU A 630 -2.45 -40.12 -21.33
CA GLU A 630 -1.25 -40.89 -20.94
C GLU A 630 -1.59 -42.38 -20.84
N LEU A 631 -0.81 -43.24 -21.50
CA LEU A 631 -0.90 -44.70 -21.36
C LEU A 631 0.49 -45.33 -21.33
N PHE A 632 0.58 -46.55 -20.80
CA PHE A 632 1.79 -47.37 -20.84
C PHE A 632 1.70 -48.34 -22.03
N PRO A 633 2.53 -48.21 -23.09
CA PRO A 633 2.48 -49.09 -24.25
C PRO A 633 2.56 -50.59 -23.91
N ARG A 634 3.36 -50.95 -22.88
CA ARG A 634 3.52 -52.31 -22.38
C ARG A 634 2.24 -52.97 -21.84
N SER A 635 1.20 -52.19 -21.55
CA SER A 635 -0.08 -52.65 -21.02
C SER A 635 -1.21 -52.64 -22.05
N ILE A 636 -0.94 -52.22 -23.29
CA ILE A 636 -1.89 -52.43 -24.38
C ILE A 636 -1.70 -53.87 -24.86
N THR A 637 -2.39 -54.77 -24.17
CA THR A 637 -2.25 -56.22 -24.25
C THR A 637 -3.51 -56.88 -23.67
N ASP A 638 -3.76 -58.11 -24.08
CA ASP A 638 -4.88 -58.97 -23.66
C ASP A 638 -4.51 -59.95 -22.53
N ASP A 639 -3.21 -60.20 -22.32
CA ASP A 639 -2.66 -61.04 -21.25
C ASP A 639 -1.70 -60.22 -20.39
N SER A 640 -1.89 -60.22 -19.07
CA SER A 640 -1.02 -59.51 -18.11
C SER A 640 0.39 -60.11 -17.99
N ARG A 641 0.65 -61.25 -18.64
CA ARG A 641 1.97 -61.87 -18.82
C ARG A 641 2.61 -61.51 -20.16
N ARG A 642 1.86 -60.96 -21.12
CA ARG A 642 2.34 -60.52 -22.44
C ARG A 642 2.63 -59.02 -22.42
N HIS A 643 3.86 -58.64 -22.72
CA HIS A 643 4.23 -57.24 -22.93
C HIS A 643 3.57 -56.71 -24.22
N GLY A 644 2.86 -55.58 -24.12
CA GLY A 644 2.30 -54.88 -25.27
C GLY A 644 3.37 -54.23 -26.16
N THR A 645 3.09 -54.10 -27.45
CA THR A 645 3.98 -53.56 -28.49
C THR A 645 3.47 -52.23 -29.06
N PHE A 646 4.27 -51.54 -29.87
CA PHE A 646 3.79 -50.36 -30.58
C PHE A 646 2.64 -50.66 -31.56
N ASP A 647 2.57 -51.85 -32.18
CA ASP A 647 1.45 -52.22 -33.04
C ASP A 647 0.17 -52.52 -32.24
N ASP A 648 0.27 -53.06 -31.01
CA ASP A 648 -0.88 -53.16 -30.10
C ASP A 648 -1.46 -51.75 -29.80
N VAL A 649 -0.58 -50.75 -29.58
CA VAL A 649 -1.00 -49.34 -29.38
C VAL A 649 -1.68 -48.78 -30.62
N ILE A 650 -1.23 -49.10 -31.85
CA ILE A 650 -1.90 -48.68 -33.09
C ILE A 650 -3.37 -49.12 -33.11
N GLY A 651 -3.68 -50.34 -32.64
CA GLY A 651 -5.04 -50.85 -32.51
C GLY A 651 -5.94 -50.04 -31.57
N ARG A 652 -5.37 -49.34 -30.58
CA ARG A 652 -6.11 -48.53 -29.59
C ARG A 652 -6.33 -47.07 -30.04
N LEU A 653 -5.57 -46.55 -31.01
CA LEU A 653 -5.64 -45.16 -31.47
C LEU A 653 -7.07 -44.68 -31.84
N PRO A 654 -7.93 -45.45 -32.53
CA PRO A 654 -9.27 -44.97 -32.90
C PRO A 654 -10.16 -44.69 -31.67
N ALA A 655 -10.03 -45.47 -30.59
CA ALA A 655 -10.79 -45.26 -29.36
C ALA A 655 -10.32 -44.00 -28.60
N ILE A 656 -8.99 -43.78 -28.54
CA ILE A 656 -8.40 -42.57 -27.96
C ILE A 656 -8.84 -41.33 -28.77
N ARG A 657 -8.90 -41.44 -30.09
CA ARG A 657 -9.39 -40.36 -30.96
C ARG A 657 -10.90 -40.11 -30.79
N ALA A 658 -11.71 -41.16 -30.62
CA ALA A 658 -13.14 -41.06 -30.35
C ALA A 658 -13.45 -40.38 -28.99
N MET A 659 -12.62 -40.59 -27.97
CA MET A 659 -12.66 -39.81 -26.71
C MET A 659 -12.27 -38.33 -26.88
N GLY A 660 -11.83 -37.92 -28.07
CA GLY A 660 -11.57 -36.52 -28.39
C GLY A 660 -10.22 -36.00 -27.90
N PHE A 661 -9.22 -36.86 -27.73
CA PHE A 661 -7.85 -36.43 -27.45
C PHE A 661 -7.10 -35.94 -28.71
N ASP A 662 -6.03 -35.17 -28.50
CA ASP A 662 -5.17 -34.54 -29.52
C ASP A 662 -3.68 -34.91 -29.37
N VAL A 663 -3.31 -35.42 -28.20
CA VAL A 663 -1.95 -35.84 -27.83
C VAL A 663 -2.02 -37.17 -27.10
N LEU A 664 -1.18 -38.10 -27.51
CA LEU A 664 -0.95 -39.39 -26.86
C LEU A 664 0.44 -39.36 -26.21
N TYR A 665 0.47 -39.43 -24.89
CA TYR A 665 1.69 -39.31 -24.09
C TYR A 665 2.11 -40.69 -23.56
N PHE A 666 3.40 -41.02 -23.70
CA PHE A 666 4.00 -42.22 -23.14
C PHE A 666 5.04 -41.88 -22.06
N PRO A 667 5.04 -42.60 -20.92
CA PRO A 667 6.23 -42.76 -20.07
C PRO A 667 7.44 -43.26 -20.89
N PRO A 668 8.68 -43.24 -20.34
CA PRO A 668 9.88 -43.58 -21.08
C PRO A 668 9.79 -44.91 -21.85
N ILE A 669 10.09 -44.88 -23.15
CA ILE A 669 10.00 -46.02 -24.07
C ILE A 669 11.34 -46.76 -24.24
N HIS A 670 12.31 -46.49 -23.37
CA HIS A 670 13.71 -46.91 -23.45
C HIS A 670 13.96 -48.25 -22.74
N PRO A 671 15.09 -48.93 -22.98
CA PRO A 671 15.48 -50.13 -22.22
C PRO A 671 15.50 -49.87 -20.70
N ILE A 672 15.09 -50.83 -19.88
CA ILE A 672 14.92 -50.69 -18.42
C ILE A 672 15.99 -51.49 -17.67
N GLY A 673 16.67 -50.86 -16.71
CA GLY A 673 17.72 -51.48 -15.89
C GLY A 673 17.27 -52.74 -15.15
N ALA A 674 18.21 -53.63 -14.86
CA ALA A 674 18.03 -54.84 -14.06
C ALA A 674 18.62 -54.67 -12.65
N THR A 675 19.76 -53.98 -12.53
CA THR A 675 20.40 -53.66 -11.25
C THR A 675 19.48 -52.77 -10.41
N ASN A 676 19.20 -53.18 -9.17
CA ASN A 676 18.24 -52.55 -8.25
C ASN A 676 16.81 -52.37 -8.81
N ARG A 677 16.40 -53.10 -9.85
CA ARG A 677 15.05 -52.99 -10.43
C ARG A 677 13.97 -53.12 -9.35
N LYS A 678 13.06 -52.15 -9.31
CA LYS A 678 11.90 -52.18 -8.42
C LYS A 678 10.84 -53.19 -8.90
N GLY A 679 10.31 -53.96 -7.96
CA GLY A 679 9.22 -54.91 -8.20
C GLY A 679 7.84 -54.29 -8.03
N ARG A 680 6.82 -55.13 -8.18
CA ARG A 680 5.39 -54.79 -7.94
C ARG A 680 5.17 -53.96 -6.67
N ASN A 681 4.23 -53.03 -6.72
CA ASN A 681 3.90 -52.10 -5.62
C ASN A 681 5.12 -51.36 -5.01
N ASN A 682 6.05 -50.88 -5.85
CA ASN A 682 7.24 -50.10 -5.43
C ASN A 682 8.18 -50.92 -4.51
N SER A 683 8.23 -52.24 -4.68
CA SER A 683 9.11 -53.15 -3.93
C SER A 683 10.59 -52.87 -4.25
N LEU A 684 11.44 -52.90 -3.22
CA LEU A 684 12.91 -52.80 -3.35
C LEU A 684 13.57 -54.07 -3.93
N ARG A 685 12.77 -55.09 -4.26
CA ARG A 685 13.20 -56.30 -4.97
C ARG A 685 12.19 -56.65 -6.05
N ALA A 686 12.65 -56.77 -7.29
CA ALA A 686 11.91 -57.35 -8.39
C ALA A 686 11.98 -58.88 -8.36
N GLU A 687 10.84 -59.54 -8.58
CA GLU A 687 10.77 -60.99 -8.76
C GLU A 687 10.93 -61.39 -10.25
N PRO A 688 11.23 -62.65 -10.58
CA PRO A 688 11.34 -63.10 -11.98
C PRO A 688 10.05 -62.85 -12.78
N GLY A 689 10.12 -61.91 -13.72
CA GLY A 689 8.99 -61.44 -14.53
C GLY A 689 8.55 -60.00 -14.26
N ASP A 690 9.05 -59.34 -13.20
CA ASP A 690 8.75 -57.94 -12.95
C ASP A 690 9.41 -57.02 -14.00
N VAL A 691 8.55 -56.20 -14.63
CA VAL A 691 8.91 -55.30 -15.74
C VAL A 691 9.63 -54.02 -15.30
N GLY A 692 9.61 -53.70 -14.01
CA GLY A 692 10.31 -52.54 -13.44
C GLY A 692 9.71 -51.19 -13.80
N SER A 693 10.36 -50.12 -13.30
CA SER A 693 10.01 -48.73 -13.59
C SER A 693 10.53 -48.30 -14.97
N PRO A 694 9.68 -47.79 -15.90
CA PRO A 694 10.16 -47.19 -17.15
C PRO A 694 11.16 -46.05 -16.93
N TYR A 695 11.02 -45.33 -15.82
CA TYR A 695 11.91 -44.24 -15.42
C TYR A 695 13.32 -44.69 -15.01
N ALA A 696 13.56 -46.01 -14.86
CA ALA A 696 14.89 -46.61 -14.68
C ALA A 696 15.58 -46.84 -16.05
N ILE A 697 15.76 -45.75 -16.79
CA ILE A 697 16.24 -45.73 -18.18
C ILE A 697 17.68 -46.24 -18.27
N GLY A 698 17.90 -47.24 -19.12
CA GLY A 698 19.19 -47.78 -19.50
C GLY A 698 19.37 -49.26 -19.22
N SER A 699 19.89 -49.98 -20.22
CA SER A 699 20.38 -51.36 -20.10
C SER A 699 21.59 -51.54 -21.03
N PRO A 700 22.20 -52.74 -21.14
CA PRO A 700 23.15 -53.06 -22.20
C PRO A 700 22.60 -52.89 -23.62
N ASP A 701 21.27 -52.82 -23.79
CA ASP A 701 20.57 -52.69 -25.07
C ASP A 701 20.45 -51.21 -25.55
N GLY A 702 20.74 -50.23 -24.68
CA GLY A 702 20.75 -48.80 -25.05
C GLY A 702 20.33 -47.83 -23.94
N GLY A 703 20.23 -46.54 -24.31
CA GLY A 703 19.89 -45.42 -23.43
C GLY A 703 18.67 -44.60 -23.87
N HIS A 704 18.66 -43.30 -23.60
CA HIS A 704 17.57 -42.36 -23.97
C HIS A 704 17.33 -42.19 -25.48
N ASP A 705 18.22 -42.69 -26.32
CA ASP A 705 18.13 -42.74 -27.78
C ASP A 705 17.68 -44.12 -28.31
N ALA A 706 17.50 -45.10 -27.43
CA ALA A 706 17.10 -46.46 -27.76
C ALA A 706 15.62 -46.74 -27.43
N ILE A 707 15.12 -47.84 -27.97
CA ILE A 707 13.76 -48.37 -27.72
C ILE A 707 13.88 -49.65 -26.90
N HIS A 708 12.98 -49.83 -25.94
CA HIS A 708 12.88 -51.07 -25.16
C HIS A 708 12.59 -52.26 -26.10
N PRO A 709 13.42 -53.32 -26.14
CA PRO A 709 13.27 -54.39 -27.14
C PRO A 709 11.89 -55.08 -27.18
N ALA A 710 11.17 -55.12 -26.05
CA ALA A 710 9.82 -55.68 -25.97
C ALA A 710 8.68 -54.74 -26.47
N LEU A 711 8.98 -53.48 -26.83
CA LEU A 711 8.03 -52.58 -27.50
C LEU A 711 8.10 -52.70 -29.04
N GLY A 712 9.27 -53.04 -29.57
CA GLY A 712 9.57 -53.13 -30.99
C GLY A 712 10.89 -52.44 -31.36
N THR A 713 10.96 -51.98 -32.61
CA THR A 713 12.10 -51.38 -33.29
C THR A 713 11.85 -49.89 -33.62
N PRO A 714 12.87 -49.12 -34.05
CA PRO A 714 12.68 -47.77 -34.57
C PRO A 714 11.69 -47.68 -35.74
N GLU A 715 11.62 -48.72 -36.56
CA GLU A 715 10.67 -48.86 -37.66
C GLU A 715 9.22 -49.01 -37.16
N ASP A 716 9.02 -49.74 -36.06
CA ASP A 716 7.72 -49.92 -35.41
C ASP A 716 7.26 -48.63 -34.73
N PHE A 717 8.18 -47.89 -34.09
CA PHE A 717 7.89 -46.56 -33.55
C PHE A 717 7.50 -45.57 -34.65
N ARG A 718 8.20 -45.56 -35.80
CA ARG A 718 7.85 -44.73 -36.95
C ARG A 718 6.48 -45.11 -37.56
N ARG A 719 6.07 -46.39 -37.54
CA ARG A 719 4.69 -46.79 -37.86
C ARG A 719 3.68 -46.17 -36.89
N LEU A 720 3.93 -46.26 -35.59
CA LEU A 720 3.03 -45.70 -34.56
C LEU A 720 2.88 -44.17 -34.68
N VAL A 721 3.98 -43.43 -34.87
CA VAL A 721 3.94 -41.97 -35.11
C VAL A 721 3.11 -41.65 -36.36
N THR A 722 3.30 -42.41 -37.46
CA THR A 722 2.54 -42.22 -38.71
C THR A 722 1.05 -42.52 -38.53
N ALA A 723 0.71 -43.61 -37.84
CA ALA A 723 -0.67 -44.01 -37.57
C ALA A 723 -1.39 -43.04 -36.61
N ALA A 724 -0.70 -42.52 -35.59
CA ALA A 724 -1.21 -41.48 -34.71
C ALA A 724 -1.50 -40.19 -35.48
N GLY A 725 -0.56 -39.76 -36.33
CA GLY A 725 -0.72 -38.59 -37.20
C GLY A 725 -1.93 -38.73 -38.15
N ALA A 726 -2.14 -39.91 -38.74
CA ALA A 726 -3.30 -40.20 -39.58
C ALA A 726 -4.64 -40.14 -38.81
N GLN A 727 -4.64 -40.38 -37.51
CA GLN A 727 -5.80 -40.19 -36.62
C GLN A 727 -5.92 -38.76 -36.06
N GLY A 728 -4.97 -37.87 -36.35
CA GLY A 728 -4.92 -36.50 -35.79
C GLY A 728 -4.40 -36.42 -34.35
N LEU A 729 -3.73 -37.47 -33.87
CA LEU A 729 -3.02 -37.52 -32.59
C LEU A 729 -1.53 -37.21 -32.81
N GLU A 730 -0.91 -36.46 -31.91
CA GLU A 730 0.55 -36.33 -31.84
C GLU A 730 1.10 -37.16 -30.70
N ILE A 731 2.29 -37.75 -30.88
CA ILE A 731 3.01 -38.44 -29.81
C ILE A 731 3.75 -37.40 -28.95
N ALA A 732 3.60 -37.52 -27.63
CA ALA A 732 4.47 -36.91 -26.64
C ALA A 732 5.30 -38.00 -25.94
N LEU A 733 6.59 -37.78 -25.79
CA LEU A 733 7.46 -38.66 -24.99
C LEU A 733 7.80 -38.01 -23.65
N ASP A 734 8.01 -38.86 -22.64
CA ASP A 734 8.72 -38.45 -21.44
C ASP A 734 10.20 -38.13 -21.73
N PHE A 735 10.76 -37.18 -21.01
CA PHE A 735 12.19 -36.86 -21.01
C PHE A 735 12.73 -36.74 -19.57
N ALA A 736 12.98 -37.89 -18.95
CA ALA A 736 13.61 -38.00 -17.63
C ALA A 736 15.15 -38.03 -17.71
N ILE A 737 15.78 -36.92 -17.33
CA ILE A 737 17.25 -36.83 -17.22
C ILE A 737 17.71 -37.50 -15.92
N GLN A 738 17.91 -38.81 -16.01
CA GLN A 738 18.45 -39.72 -14.99
C GLN A 738 18.86 -41.02 -15.69
N CYS A 739 19.60 -41.90 -15.01
CA CYS A 739 20.09 -43.16 -15.55
C CYS A 739 19.85 -44.31 -14.56
N SER A 740 19.59 -45.52 -15.04
CA SER A 740 19.78 -46.74 -14.26
C SER A 740 21.27 -46.98 -13.99
N LEU A 741 21.58 -47.89 -13.07
CA LEU A 741 22.96 -48.33 -12.84
C LEU A 741 23.55 -49.15 -14.02
N ASP A 742 22.72 -49.59 -14.96
CA ASP A 742 23.12 -50.35 -16.15
C ASP A 742 23.27 -49.49 -17.41
N HIS A 743 22.87 -48.21 -17.37
CA HIS A 743 22.85 -47.31 -18.52
C HIS A 743 24.27 -47.11 -19.13
N PRO A 744 24.44 -47.12 -20.47
CA PRO A 744 25.75 -47.07 -21.11
C PRO A 744 26.67 -45.91 -20.66
N TRP A 745 26.10 -44.73 -20.40
CA TRP A 745 26.85 -43.55 -19.92
C TRP A 745 27.59 -43.77 -18.59
N LEU A 746 27.17 -44.70 -17.72
CA LEU A 746 27.91 -45.01 -16.48
C LEU A 746 29.30 -45.59 -16.76
N LYS A 747 29.47 -46.24 -17.92
CA LYS A 747 30.75 -46.84 -18.38
C LYS A 747 31.48 -45.94 -19.38
N GLN A 748 30.73 -45.26 -20.24
CA GLN A 748 31.27 -44.39 -21.29
C GLN A 748 31.70 -43.01 -20.76
N HIS A 749 30.94 -42.46 -19.80
CA HIS A 749 31.10 -41.11 -19.27
C HIS A 749 31.00 -41.10 -17.71
N PRO A 750 31.86 -41.86 -16.99
CA PRO A 750 31.78 -41.94 -15.52
C PRO A 750 31.95 -40.57 -14.83
N GLY A 751 32.64 -39.62 -15.49
CA GLY A 751 32.79 -38.23 -15.01
C GLY A 751 31.52 -37.37 -15.06
N TRP A 752 30.42 -37.88 -15.62
CA TRP A 752 29.10 -37.23 -15.58
C TRP A 752 28.31 -37.56 -14.30
N PHE A 753 28.83 -38.37 -13.39
CA PHE A 753 28.11 -38.85 -12.21
C PHE A 753 28.93 -38.68 -10.93
N GLN A 754 28.31 -38.20 -9.85
CA GLN A 754 29.00 -37.99 -8.58
C GLN A 754 29.25 -39.32 -7.85
N GLN A 755 30.46 -39.85 -7.99
CA GLN A 755 30.96 -40.97 -7.19
C GLN A 755 31.25 -40.52 -5.75
N ARG A 756 30.99 -41.40 -4.80
CA ARG A 756 31.39 -41.29 -3.39
C ARG A 756 32.84 -41.76 -3.21
N PRO A 757 33.48 -41.51 -2.04
CA PRO A 757 34.84 -42.00 -1.76
C PRO A 757 35.03 -43.52 -1.77
N ASP A 758 33.94 -44.30 -1.76
CA ASP A 758 33.94 -45.77 -1.90
C ASP A 758 33.73 -46.26 -3.34
N GLY A 759 33.65 -45.33 -4.31
CA GLY A 759 33.35 -45.62 -5.72
C GLY A 759 31.87 -45.84 -6.04
N SER A 760 30.99 -45.91 -5.04
CA SER A 760 29.54 -46.04 -5.28
C SER A 760 28.91 -44.69 -5.69
N ILE A 761 27.85 -44.72 -6.48
CA ILE A 761 27.12 -43.49 -6.88
C ILE A 761 25.88 -43.36 -6.00
N ARG A 762 25.53 -42.11 -5.62
CA ARG A 762 24.31 -41.86 -4.84
C ARG A 762 23.07 -41.99 -5.72
N TYR A 763 22.14 -42.86 -5.31
CA TYR A 763 20.82 -42.99 -5.93
C TYR A 763 20.00 -41.69 -5.81
N ALA A 764 19.05 -41.49 -6.72
CA ALA A 764 18.23 -40.28 -6.73
C ALA A 764 17.20 -40.26 -5.58
N GLU A 765 16.96 -39.07 -5.03
CA GLU A 765 15.96 -38.83 -3.98
C GLU A 765 15.20 -37.54 -4.30
N ASN A 766 13.88 -37.54 -4.12
CA ASN A 766 13.04 -36.34 -4.09
C ASN A 766 12.23 -36.37 -2.77
N PRO A 767 12.83 -35.94 -1.64
CA PRO A 767 12.35 -36.29 -0.31
C PRO A 767 10.85 -35.97 -0.07
N PRO A 768 10.06 -36.94 0.41
CA PRO A 768 10.45 -38.22 1.00
C PRO A 768 10.63 -39.40 0.02
N LYS A 769 10.38 -39.23 -1.28
CA LYS A 769 10.54 -40.32 -2.28
C LYS A 769 12.01 -40.68 -2.48
N LYS A 770 12.28 -41.98 -2.62
CA LYS A 770 13.60 -42.56 -2.95
C LYS A 770 13.51 -43.42 -4.20
N TYR A 771 14.57 -43.42 -4.98
CA TYR A 771 14.65 -44.10 -6.27
C TYR A 771 15.97 -44.87 -6.37
N GLU A 772 16.05 -45.97 -5.62
CA GLU A 772 17.20 -46.87 -5.50
C GLU A 772 17.62 -47.52 -6.83
N ASP A 773 16.75 -47.45 -7.83
CA ASP A 773 16.87 -47.93 -9.21
C ASP A 773 17.54 -46.93 -10.18
N ILE A 774 17.79 -45.67 -9.76
CA ILE A 774 18.36 -44.62 -10.63
C ILE A 774 19.38 -43.72 -9.95
N VAL A 775 20.21 -43.08 -10.78
CA VAL A 775 21.21 -42.06 -10.42
C VAL A 775 21.02 -40.79 -11.26
N ASN A 776 21.40 -39.64 -10.70
CA ASN A 776 21.37 -38.34 -11.40
C ASN A 776 22.76 -37.99 -11.95
N SER A 777 22.81 -37.37 -13.13
CA SER A 777 24.02 -36.76 -13.67
C SER A 777 24.37 -35.44 -12.95
N ASP A 778 25.65 -35.15 -12.81
CA ASP A 778 26.17 -33.86 -12.33
C ASP A 778 26.35 -32.91 -13.52
N PHE A 779 25.56 -31.84 -13.55
CA PHE A 779 25.55 -30.86 -14.63
C PHE A 779 26.72 -29.86 -14.60
N TYR A 780 27.54 -29.85 -13.54
CA TYR A 780 28.66 -28.93 -13.36
C TYR A 780 29.98 -29.63 -12.99
N ALA A 781 30.02 -30.97 -13.03
CA ALA A 781 31.29 -31.69 -13.02
C ALA A 781 32.15 -31.26 -14.23
N GLU A 782 33.46 -31.08 -14.02
CA GLU A 782 34.39 -30.59 -15.05
C GLU A 782 34.36 -31.46 -16.31
N ALA A 783 34.32 -32.79 -16.14
CA ALA A 783 34.22 -33.77 -17.23
C ALA A 783 32.82 -33.90 -17.86
N ALA A 784 31.82 -33.12 -17.42
CA ALA A 784 30.47 -33.06 -17.98
C ALA A 784 30.23 -31.81 -18.83
N LEU A 785 31.12 -30.82 -18.80
CA LEU A 785 30.98 -29.55 -19.52
C LEU A 785 31.87 -29.52 -20.77
N PRO A 786 31.33 -29.26 -21.97
CA PRO A 786 29.92 -29.03 -22.32
C PRO A 786 29.13 -30.32 -22.63
N ASP A 787 29.82 -31.46 -22.71
CA ASP A 787 29.35 -32.65 -23.45
C ASP A 787 28.03 -33.25 -22.94
N LEU A 788 27.78 -33.26 -21.63
CA LEU A 788 26.50 -33.72 -21.07
C LEU A 788 25.33 -32.85 -21.54
N TRP A 789 25.51 -31.53 -21.60
CA TRP A 789 24.45 -30.62 -22.05
C TRP A 789 24.17 -30.81 -23.54
N ILE A 790 25.22 -31.05 -24.33
CA ILE A 790 25.13 -31.35 -25.77
C ILE A 790 24.42 -32.69 -26.01
N ALA A 791 24.83 -33.76 -25.33
CA ALA A 791 24.23 -35.09 -25.46
C ALA A 791 22.72 -35.08 -25.09
N LEU A 792 22.35 -34.39 -24.01
CA LEU A 792 20.94 -34.24 -23.60
C LEU A 792 20.11 -33.43 -24.61
N ARG A 793 20.72 -32.45 -25.29
CA ARG A 793 20.11 -31.72 -26.40
C ARG A 793 19.96 -32.61 -27.64
N ASP A 794 20.98 -33.42 -27.95
CA ASP A 794 20.99 -34.32 -29.10
C ASP A 794 19.98 -35.48 -28.98
N VAL A 795 19.74 -35.99 -27.76
CA VAL A 795 18.62 -36.92 -27.47
C VAL A 795 17.27 -36.30 -27.87
N VAL A 796 17.03 -35.03 -27.53
CA VAL A 796 15.78 -34.33 -27.90
C VAL A 796 15.69 -34.16 -29.42
N LEU A 797 16.80 -33.84 -30.10
CA LEU A 797 16.84 -33.77 -31.57
C LEU A 797 16.53 -35.12 -32.23
N HIS A 798 17.13 -36.21 -31.75
CA HIS A 798 16.90 -37.55 -32.29
C HIS A 798 15.40 -37.89 -32.34
N TRP A 799 14.68 -37.63 -31.25
CA TRP A 799 13.23 -37.86 -31.20
C TRP A 799 12.43 -36.87 -32.06
N VAL A 800 12.89 -35.62 -32.23
CA VAL A 800 12.32 -34.67 -33.20
C VAL A 800 12.51 -35.16 -34.64
N GLU A 801 13.65 -35.79 -34.96
CA GLU A 801 13.89 -36.44 -36.26
C GLU A 801 13.01 -37.68 -36.46
N GLN A 802 12.70 -38.44 -35.40
CA GLN A 802 11.70 -39.52 -35.43
C GLN A 802 10.23 -39.01 -35.46
N GLY A 803 10.00 -37.69 -35.53
CA GLY A 803 8.68 -37.07 -35.70
C GLY A 803 7.98 -36.63 -34.41
N VAL A 804 8.60 -36.77 -33.23
CA VAL A 804 8.05 -36.29 -31.95
C VAL A 804 8.06 -34.74 -31.92
N ARG A 805 7.02 -34.12 -31.37
CA ARG A 805 6.91 -32.65 -31.25
C ARG A 805 6.48 -32.14 -29.87
N LEU A 806 6.30 -33.05 -28.92
CA LEU A 806 5.94 -32.74 -27.54
C LEU A 806 6.81 -33.56 -26.60
N PHE A 807 7.37 -32.92 -25.57
CA PHE A 807 8.14 -33.57 -24.52
C PHE A 807 7.57 -33.22 -23.16
N ARG A 808 7.12 -34.24 -22.41
CA ARG A 808 6.82 -34.13 -20.97
C ARG A 808 8.14 -34.30 -20.25
N VAL A 809 8.66 -33.25 -19.66
CA VAL A 809 9.96 -33.28 -18.99
C VAL A 809 9.76 -33.59 -17.52
N ASP A 810 10.40 -34.66 -17.05
CA ASP A 810 10.31 -35.13 -15.67
C ASP A 810 11.13 -34.28 -14.70
N ASN A 811 10.49 -33.86 -13.60
CA ASN A 811 11.10 -33.14 -12.49
C ASN A 811 12.14 -32.06 -12.90
N PRO A 812 11.93 -31.19 -13.93
CA PRO A 812 12.95 -30.25 -14.41
C PRO A 812 13.41 -29.24 -13.36
N HIS A 813 12.63 -29.04 -12.30
CA HIS A 813 12.99 -28.26 -11.12
C HIS A 813 14.17 -28.83 -10.31
N THR A 814 14.60 -30.07 -10.59
CA THR A 814 15.80 -30.71 -10.01
C THR A 814 17.05 -30.54 -10.89
N LYS A 815 16.91 -29.97 -12.10
CA LYS A 815 17.99 -29.75 -13.09
C LYS A 815 18.24 -28.22 -13.28
N PRO A 816 19.41 -27.77 -13.76
CA PRO A 816 19.76 -26.35 -13.76
C PRO A 816 18.90 -25.49 -14.68
N LEU A 817 18.46 -24.32 -14.18
CA LEU A 817 17.71 -23.34 -14.98
C LEU A 817 18.45 -22.86 -16.24
N PRO A 818 19.77 -22.57 -16.24
CA PRO A 818 20.48 -22.13 -17.45
C PRO A 818 20.56 -23.22 -18.53
N PHE A 819 20.59 -24.50 -18.15
CA PHE A 819 20.52 -25.62 -19.10
C PHE A 819 19.17 -25.63 -19.82
N TRP A 820 18.06 -25.48 -19.10
CA TRP A 820 16.73 -25.37 -19.73
C TRP A 820 16.58 -24.12 -20.60
N GLU A 821 17.08 -22.98 -20.13
CA GLU A 821 17.06 -21.69 -20.85
C GLU A 821 17.84 -21.77 -22.17
N TRP A 822 18.98 -22.46 -22.19
CA TRP A 822 19.78 -22.72 -23.39
C TRP A 822 19.14 -23.80 -24.29
N MET A 823 18.84 -24.99 -23.75
CA MET A 823 18.43 -26.16 -24.55
C MET A 823 17.10 -25.91 -25.27
N ILE A 824 16.10 -25.33 -24.58
CA ILE A 824 14.80 -25.04 -25.20
C ILE A 824 14.94 -23.98 -26.30
N ALA A 825 15.80 -22.98 -26.11
CA ALA A 825 16.08 -21.96 -27.12
C ALA A 825 16.82 -22.55 -28.34
N ASP A 826 17.82 -23.39 -28.12
CA ASP A 826 18.58 -24.07 -29.17
C ASP A 826 17.70 -25.02 -29.99
N ILE A 827 16.83 -25.81 -29.35
CA ILE A 827 15.83 -26.64 -30.07
C ILE A 827 14.89 -25.76 -30.90
N ARG A 828 14.30 -24.70 -30.31
CA ARG A 828 13.34 -23.83 -31.02
C ARG A 828 13.93 -22.95 -32.10
N ALA A 829 15.23 -22.66 -32.07
CA ALA A 829 15.91 -21.98 -33.16
C ALA A 829 15.89 -22.77 -34.49
N ARG A 830 15.64 -24.09 -34.41
CA ARG A 830 15.52 -25.00 -35.57
C ARG A 830 14.11 -25.57 -35.74
N HIS A 831 13.43 -25.87 -34.62
CA HIS A 831 12.12 -26.49 -34.57
C HIS A 831 11.18 -25.68 -33.64
N PRO A 832 10.70 -24.49 -34.06
CA PRO A 832 9.85 -23.61 -33.24
C PRO A 832 8.47 -24.20 -32.95
N ASP A 833 8.11 -25.32 -33.57
CA ASP A 833 6.91 -26.12 -33.34
C ASP A 833 7.02 -27.07 -32.12
N VAL A 834 8.21 -27.27 -31.55
CA VAL A 834 8.42 -28.19 -30.41
C VAL A 834 7.91 -27.60 -29.10
N ILE A 835 7.06 -28.37 -28.41
CA ILE A 835 6.40 -28.04 -27.15
C ILE A 835 7.07 -28.79 -26.00
N PHE A 836 7.37 -28.07 -24.91
CA PHE A 836 7.88 -28.66 -23.67
C PHE A 836 6.88 -28.44 -22.52
N LEU A 837 6.49 -29.51 -21.84
CA LEU A 837 5.64 -29.53 -20.66
C LEU A 837 6.50 -29.79 -19.41
N SER A 838 6.53 -28.86 -18.46
CA SER A 838 7.30 -29.01 -17.22
C SER A 838 6.50 -29.73 -16.13
N GLU A 839 6.92 -30.93 -15.71
CA GLU A 839 6.39 -31.59 -14.52
C GLU A 839 7.06 -31.04 -13.24
N ALA A 840 6.51 -29.94 -12.73
CA ALA A 840 7.15 -29.15 -11.69
C ALA A 840 6.28 -29.02 -10.44
N PHE A 841 6.02 -30.12 -9.74
CA PHE A 841 5.32 -30.10 -8.44
C PHE A 841 6.24 -29.58 -7.32
N THR A 842 6.52 -28.27 -7.37
CA THR A 842 7.47 -27.58 -6.48
C THR A 842 6.89 -26.22 -6.06
N ARG A 843 7.68 -25.33 -5.42
CA ARG A 843 7.21 -24.01 -4.97
C ARG A 843 6.87 -23.07 -6.16
N PRO A 844 5.87 -22.16 -6.05
CA PRO A 844 5.35 -21.43 -7.21
C PRO A 844 6.41 -20.63 -7.97
N LYS A 845 7.31 -19.95 -7.25
CA LYS A 845 8.42 -19.17 -7.84
C LYS A 845 9.34 -19.99 -8.76
N MET A 846 9.50 -21.29 -8.52
CA MET A 846 10.28 -22.17 -9.38
C MET A 846 9.47 -22.62 -10.61
N MET A 847 8.19 -22.95 -10.44
CA MET A 847 7.27 -23.28 -11.55
C MET A 847 7.18 -22.12 -12.55
N TYR A 848 6.98 -20.90 -12.03
CA TYR A 848 6.92 -19.69 -12.83
C TYR A 848 8.27 -19.35 -13.48
N ARG A 849 9.40 -19.66 -12.83
CA ARG A 849 10.71 -19.50 -13.47
C ARG A 849 10.96 -20.52 -14.59
N LEU A 850 10.55 -21.78 -14.43
CA LEU A 850 10.62 -22.79 -15.50
C LEU A 850 9.80 -22.37 -16.73
N ALA A 851 8.58 -21.89 -16.51
CA ALA A 851 7.78 -21.32 -17.60
C ALA A 851 8.50 -20.13 -18.27
N LYS A 852 9.07 -19.19 -17.51
CA LYS A 852 9.81 -18.03 -18.07
C LYS A 852 11.03 -18.40 -18.92
N VAL A 853 11.77 -19.46 -18.58
CA VAL A 853 12.98 -19.85 -19.35
C VAL A 853 12.70 -20.60 -20.65
N GLY A 854 11.46 -21.06 -20.88
CA GLY A 854 11.07 -21.57 -22.20
C GLY A 854 9.92 -22.58 -22.23
N PHE A 855 9.62 -23.27 -21.12
CA PHE A 855 8.59 -24.32 -21.08
C PHE A 855 7.22 -23.81 -21.55
N SER A 856 6.65 -24.41 -22.60
CA SER A 856 5.38 -23.99 -23.19
C SER A 856 4.21 -24.11 -22.21
N GLN A 857 4.25 -25.18 -21.41
CA GLN A 857 3.17 -25.69 -20.59
C GLN A 857 3.75 -26.14 -19.26
N SER A 858 2.93 -26.12 -18.21
CA SER A 858 3.36 -26.54 -16.88
C SER A 858 2.26 -27.32 -16.17
N TYR A 859 2.62 -28.43 -15.53
CA TYR A 859 1.78 -29.04 -14.51
C TYR A 859 1.51 -28.04 -13.36
N THR A 860 0.45 -28.31 -12.60
CA THR A 860 -0.19 -27.34 -11.70
C THR A 860 -0.60 -27.97 -10.38
N TYR A 861 -1.06 -27.18 -9.42
CA TYR A 861 -1.61 -27.71 -8.16
C TYR A 861 -3.07 -28.20 -8.27
N PHE A 862 -3.62 -28.35 -9.48
CA PHE A 862 -5.05 -28.61 -9.71
C PHE A 862 -5.59 -29.80 -8.90
N THR A 863 -4.86 -30.90 -8.83
CA THR A 863 -5.18 -32.12 -8.04
C THR A 863 -5.37 -31.84 -6.54
N TRP A 864 -4.67 -30.86 -5.98
CA TRP A 864 -4.77 -30.41 -4.58
C TRP A 864 -5.55 -29.08 -4.45
N ARG A 865 -6.47 -28.77 -5.36
CA ARG A 865 -7.45 -27.68 -5.25
C ARG A 865 -8.83 -28.28 -5.49
N ASN A 866 -9.64 -28.38 -4.45
CA ASN A 866 -10.93 -29.10 -4.45
C ASN A 866 -12.08 -28.23 -3.94
N ALA A 867 -11.84 -27.31 -2.99
CA ALA A 867 -12.88 -26.39 -2.51
C ALA A 867 -13.08 -25.18 -3.44
N LYS A 868 -14.26 -24.55 -3.35
CA LYS A 868 -14.64 -23.36 -4.12
C LYS A 868 -13.63 -22.21 -3.97
N SER A 869 -13.21 -21.91 -2.75
CA SER A 869 -12.23 -20.87 -2.43
C SER A 869 -10.82 -21.19 -2.95
N GLU A 870 -10.41 -22.47 -2.91
CA GLU A 870 -9.12 -22.95 -3.43
C GLU A 870 -9.02 -22.81 -4.95
N LEU A 871 -10.08 -23.23 -5.66
CA LEU A 871 -10.18 -23.18 -7.12
C LEU A 871 -10.25 -21.73 -7.61
N THR A 872 -11.11 -20.91 -7.01
CA THR A 872 -11.27 -19.49 -7.34
C THR A 872 -9.96 -18.72 -7.13
N THR A 873 -9.33 -18.83 -5.96
CA THR A 873 -8.07 -18.13 -5.65
C THR A 873 -6.97 -18.51 -6.64
N TYR A 874 -6.79 -19.82 -6.90
CA TYR A 874 -5.71 -20.29 -7.77
C TYR A 874 -5.92 -19.89 -9.23
N LEU A 875 -7.15 -19.89 -9.72
CA LEU A 875 -7.42 -19.46 -11.10
C LEU A 875 -7.42 -17.95 -11.28
N GLN A 876 -7.76 -17.17 -10.25
CA GLN A 876 -7.56 -15.71 -10.26
C GLN A 876 -6.06 -15.38 -10.34
N GLU A 877 -5.20 -16.08 -9.59
CA GLU A 877 -3.73 -15.94 -9.69
C GLU A 877 -3.25 -16.20 -11.13
N LEU A 878 -3.65 -17.34 -11.71
CA LEU A 878 -3.17 -17.78 -13.03
C LEU A 878 -3.69 -16.92 -14.19
N SER A 879 -4.95 -16.46 -14.16
CA SER A 879 -5.61 -15.82 -15.31
C SER A 879 -5.57 -14.28 -15.33
N THR A 880 -5.51 -13.63 -14.17
CA THR A 880 -5.61 -12.15 -14.08
C THR A 880 -4.26 -11.46 -13.94
N THR A 881 -3.35 -12.05 -13.15
CA THR A 881 -2.03 -11.48 -12.82
C THR A 881 -1.03 -11.61 -13.98
N ALA A 882 0.18 -11.08 -13.81
CA ALA A 882 1.28 -11.22 -14.78
C ALA A 882 1.68 -12.68 -15.10
N VAL A 883 1.20 -13.68 -14.33
CA VAL A 883 1.39 -15.11 -14.62
C VAL A 883 0.83 -15.50 -16.00
N LYS A 884 -0.29 -14.88 -16.41
CA LYS A 884 -0.97 -15.13 -17.70
C LYS A 884 -0.09 -14.94 -18.94
N ASP A 885 0.96 -14.12 -18.83
CA ASP A 885 1.80 -13.73 -19.96
C ASP A 885 2.93 -14.74 -20.27
N TYR A 886 3.19 -15.71 -19.39
CA TYR A 886 4.26 -16.70 -19.59
C TYR A 886 3.92 -18.12 -19.11
N PHE A 887 2.90 -18.33 -18.29
CA PHE A 887 2.51 -19.64 -17.77
C PHE A 887 1.28 -20.17 -18.51
N ARG A 888 1.27 -21.46 -18.86
CA ARG A 888 0.06 -22.13 -19.38
C ARG A 888 -0.25 -23.36 -18.51
N PRO A 889 -1.34 -23.33 -17.72
CA PRO A 889 -1.65 -24.37 -16.74
C PRO A 889 -2.17 -25.64 -17.42
N HIS A 890 -1.44 -26.73 -17.30
CA HIS A 890 -1.88 -28.06 -17.75
C HIS A 890 -2.56 -28.78 -16.59
N PHE A 891 -3.85 -29.08 -16.77
CA PHE A 891 -4.73 -29.69 -15.77
C PHE A 891 -4.84 -31.20 -16.03
N PHE A 892 -3.82 -31.96 -15.61
CA PHE A 892 -3.97 -33.40 -15.45
C PHE A 892 -4.89 -33.71 -14.26
N VAL A 893 -5.90 -34.57 -14.47
CA VAL A 893 -6.85 -34.99 -13.41
C VAL A 893 -6.27 -36.05 -12.47
N ASN A 894 -5.34 -36.85 -12.98
CA ASN A 894 -4.54 -37.85 -12.28
C ASN A 894 -3.19 -38.02 -13.03
N THR A 895 -2.21 -38.68 -12.41
CA THR A 895 -0.98 -39.16 -13.06
C THR A 895 -0.60 -40.52 -12.46
N PRO A 896 0.36 -41.29 -13.03
CA PRO A 896 0.82 -42.55 -12.44
C PRO A 896 1.41 -42.42 -11.02
N ASP A 897 1.79 -41.19 -10.63
CA ASP A 897 2.34 -40.82 -9.33
C ASP A 897 1.34 -40.08 -8.41
N ILE A 898 0.15 -39.72 -8.93
CA ILE A 898 -0.87 -38.94 -8.22
C ILE A 898 -2.26 -39.52 -8.55
N ASN A 899 -2.72 -40.40 -7.65
CA ASN A 899 -4.11 -40.73 -7.39
C ASN A 899 -4.64 -39.77 -6.30
N PRO A 900 -5.27 -38.63 -6.67
CA PRO A 900 -5.57 -37.55 -5.72
C PRO A 900 -6.54 -38.03 -4.63
N VAL A 901 -6.30 -37.64 -3.37
CA VAL A 901 -7.11 -38.08 -2.21
C VAL A 901 -8.63 -37.90 -2.42
N PHE A 902 -9.05 -36.85 -3.13
CA PHE A 902 -10.47 -36.63 -3.47
C PHE A 902 -11.10 -37.79 -4.27
N LEU A 903 -10.38 -38.37 -5.23
CA LEU A 903 -10.89 -39.46 -6.08
C LEU A 903 -10.98 -40.80 -5.34
N GLN A 904 -10.16 -41.00 -4.29
CA GLN A 904 -10.01 -42.29 -3.59
C GLN A 904 -11.30 -42.77 -2.91
N SER A 905 -12.23 -41.85 -2.60
CA SER A 905 -13.50 -42.14 -1.92
C SER A 905 -14.75 -41.60 -2.63
N SER A 906 -14.61 -40.66 -3.57
CA SER A 906 -15.75 -39.98 -4.22
C SER A 906 -16.58 -40.82 -5.19
N GLY A 907 -16.08 -41.98 -5.62
CA GLY A 907 -16.68 -42.78 -6.70
C GLY A 907 -16.83 -42.03 -8.04
N ARG A 908 -17.63 -42.57 -8.96
CA ARG A 908 -17.88 -42.03 -10.31
C ARG A 908 -18.19 -40.52 -10.33
N PRO A 909 -19.01 -39.95 -9.43
CA PRO A 909 -19.33 -38.52 -9.48
C PRO A 909 -18.08 -37.64 -9.29
N GLY A 910 -17.13 -38.03 -8.45
CA GLY A 910 -15.88 -37.25 -8.29
C GLY A 910 -15.00 -37.24 -9.55
N PHE A 911 -14.94 -38.35 -10.28
CA PHE A 911 -14.23 -38.39 -11.58
C PHE A 911 -14.91 -37.46 -12.60
N LEU A 912 -16.24 -37.43 -12.65
CA LEU A 912 -17.00 -36.48 -13.47
C LEU A 912 -16.74 -35.01 -13.07
N ILE A 913 -16.72 -34.69 -11.77
CA ILE A 913 -16.40 -33.36 -11.25
C ILE A 913 -14.99 -32.93 -11.69
N ARG A 914 -13.98 -33.79 -11.48
CA ARG A 914 -12.59 -33.46 -11.85
C ARG A 914 -12.42 -33.34 -13.37
N ALA A 915 -13.08 -34.19 -14.16
CA ALA A 915 -13.07 -34.09 -15.62
C ALA A 915 -13.69 -32.77 -16.11
N ALA A 916 -14.88 -32.41 -15.62
CA ALA A 916 -15.57 -31.18 -16.01
C ALA A 916 -14.75 -29.94 -15.65
N LEU A 917 -14.23 -29.86 -14.42
CA LEU A 917 -13.36 -28.76 -13.97
C LEU A 917 -12.10 -28.65 -14.83
N ALA A 918 -11.39 -29.77 -15.09
CA ALA A 918 -10.16 -29.74 -15.88
C ALA A 918 -10.42 -29.32 -17.33
N ALA A 919 -11.44 -29.92 -17.96
CA ALA A 919 -11.79 -29.73 -19.36
C ALA A 919 -12.32 -28.31 -19.67
N THR A 920 -12.99 -27.66 -18.72
CA THR A 920 -13.56 -26.32 -18.93
C THR A 920 -12.66 -25.18 -18.45
N LEU A 921 -11.96 -25.35 -17.32
CA LEU A 921 -11.21 -24.24 -16.70
C LEU A 921 -9.89 -23.93 -17.43
N SER A 922 -9.22 -24.93 -18.04
CA SER A 922 -8.01 -24.71 -18.85
C SER A 922 -8.13 -25.20 -20.30
N GLY A 923 -7.46 -24.50 -21.23
CA GLY A 923 -7.23 -24.98 -22.59
C GLY A 923 -6.37 -26.24 -22.65
N LEU A 924 -5.59 -26.54 -21.60
CA LEU A 924 -4.75 -27.72 -21.49
C LEU A 924 -5.26 -28.62 -20.36
N TRP A 925 -5.70 -29.83 -20.70
CA TRP A 925 -6.02 -30.86 -19.72
C TRP A 925 -5.56 -32.24 -20.19
N GLY A 926 -5.48 -33.19 -19.27
CA GLY A 926 -5.17 -34.56 -19.60
C GLY A 926 -5.54 -35.55 -18.50
N MET A 927 -5.39 -36.84 -18.80
CA MET A 927 -5.58 -37.93 -17.85
C MET A 927 -4.64 -39.08 -18.14
N TYR A 928 -4.41 -39.90 -17.12
CA TYR A 928 -3.72 -41.18 -17.19
C TYR A 928 -4.73 -42.34 -17.20
N SER A 929 -4.52 -43.29 -18.12
CA SER A 929 -5.39 -44.43 -18.41
C SER A 929 -5.84 -45.18 -17.17
N GLY A 930 -7.14 -45.47 -17.08
CA GLY A 930 -7.81 -45.95 -15.87
C GLY A 930 -8.68 -44.89 -15.20
N PHE A 931 -8.40 -43.60 -15.44
CA PHE A 931 -9.29 -42.50 -15.01
C PHE A 931 -10.69 -42.64 -15.61
N GLU A 932 -10.79 -43.04 -16.88
CA GLU A 932 -12.08 -43.24 -17.56
C GLU A 932 -12.88 -44.41 -16.99
N LEU A 933 -12.22 -45.32 -16.26
CA LEU A 933 -12.82 -46.47 -15.55
C LEU A 933 -13.05 -46.18 -14.06
N CYS A 934 -12.80 -44.95 -13.61
CA CYS A 934 -12.83 -44.55 -12.20
C CYS A 934 -11.89 -45.35 -11.29
N GLU A 935 -10.71 -45.77 -11.80
CA GLU A 935 -9.66 -46.38 -10.98
C GLU A 935 -9.22 -45.42 -9.86
N ALA A 936 -9.49 -45.81 -8.61
CA ALA A 936 -9.29 -44.97 -7.43
C ALA A 936 -8.51 -45.65 -6.29
N ALA A 937 -8.23 -46.96 -6.37
CA ALA A 937 -7.63 -47.74 -5.29
C ALA A 937 -6.20 -47.24 -4.94
N PRO A 938 -5.95 -46.78 -3.70
CA PRO A 938 -4.64 -46.26 -3.29
C PRO A 938 -3.81 -47.29 -2.53
N LEU A 939 -2.49 -47.13 -2.54
CA LEU A 939 -1.67 -47.66 -1.46
C LEU A 939 -2.08 -46.95 -0.15
N PRO A 940 -2.40 -47.66 0.95
CA PRO A 940 -3.02 -47.06 2.13
C PRO A 940 -2.27 -45.83 2.68
N GLY A 941 -2.99 -44.70 2.77
CA GLY A 941 -2.44 -43.43 3.26
C GLY A 941 -1.50 -42.70 2.28
N ARG A 942 -1.55 -43.01 0.98
CA ARG A 942 -0.72 -42.39 -0.07
C ARG A 942 -1.55 -41.90 -1.26
N GLU A 943 -0.94 -41.06 -2.08
CA GLU A 943 -1.43 -40.70 -3.43
C GLU A 943 -0.86 -41.62 -4.53
N GLU A 944 -0.17 -42.72 -4.18
CA GLU A 944 0.21 -43.75 -5.18
C GLU A 944 -0.94 -44.75 -5.38
N TYR A 945 -1.17 -45.17 -6.63
CA TYR A 945 -2.10 -46.26 -6.97
C TYR A 945 -1.67 -47.60 -6.36
N LEU A 946 -2.64 -48.37 -5.87
CA LEU A 946 -2.48 -49.82 -5.63
C LEU A 946 -2.33 -50.54 -6.98
N ASP A 947 -1.45 -51.54 -7.03
CA ASP A 947 -1.09 -52.31 -8.23
C ASP A 947 -0.76 -51.35 -9.39
N SER A 948 0.20 -50.45 -9.09
CA SER A 948 0.58 -49.35 -9.96
C SER A 948 1.29 -49.85 -11.22
N GLU A 949 0.76 -49.45 -12.36
CA GLU A 949 1.28 -49.72 -13.71
C GLU A 949 2.72 -49.23 -13.92
N LYS A 950 3.24 -48.36 -13.04
CA LYS A 950 4.67 -48.04 -12.98
C LYS A 950 5.56 -49.27 -12.77
N TYR A 951 5.06 -50.33 -12.14
CA TYR A 951 5.84 -51.52 -11.78
C TYR A 951 5.33 -52.83 -12.39
N GLU A 952 4.15 -52.83 -13.04
CA GLU A 952 3.57 -54.02 -13.68
C GLU A 952 2.83 -53.73 -15.00
N ILE A 953 2.40 -54.79 -15.68
CA ILE A 953 1.55 -54.75 -16.88
C ILE A 953 0.08 -54.74 -16.41
N LYS A 954 -0.69 -53.71 -16.77
CA LYS A 954 -2.06 -53.51 -16.28
C LYS A 954 -3.11 -53.56 -17.39
N VAL A 955 -3.55 -54.78 -17.71
CA VAL A 955 -4.67 -55.06 -18.63
C VAL A 955 -5.96 -54.43 -18.09
N ARG A 956 -6.76 -53.83 -18.97
CA ARG A 956 -8.01 -53.13 -18.63
C ARG A 956 -9.13 -53.49 -19.61
N ASP A 957 -10.32 -53.77 -19.08
CA ASP A 957 -11.54 -53.76 -19.89
C ASP A 957 -12.07 -52.32 -20.01
N TYR A 958 -11.85 -51.72 -21.18
CA TYR A 958 -12.34 -50.37 -21.49
C TYR A 958 -13.86 -50.28 -21.73
N HIS A 959 -14.58 -51.40 -21.69
CA HIS A 959 -16.03 -51.47 -21.80
C HIS A 959 -16.73 -51.76 -20.45
N ALA A 960 -15.96 -51.83 -19.35
CA ALA A 960 -16.49 -52.09 -18.02
C ALA A 960 -17.61 -51.09 -17.63
N PRO A 961 -18.70 -51.56 -16.99
CA PRO A 961 -19.84 -50.72 -16.64
C PRO A 961 -19.46 -49.66 -15.59
N GLY A 962 -20.06 -48.47 -15.71
CA GLY A 962 -19.79 -47.33 -14.82
C GLY A 962 -18.68 -46.38 -15.30
N ASN A 963 -17.98 -46.69 -16.40
CA ASN A 963 -17.02 -45.79 -17.03
C ASN A 963 -17.62 -44.43 -17.42
N ILE A 964 -16.75 -43.45 -17.72
CA ILE A 964 -17.12 -42.06 -18.05
C ILE A 964 -16.65 -41.63 -19.46
N ILE A 965 -16.46 -42.59 -20.37
CA ILE A 965 -15.90 -42.38 -21.71
C ILE A 965 -16.78 -41.43 -22.56
N ALA A 966 -18.11 -41.51 -22.42
CA ALA A 966 -19.06 -40.70 -23.17
C ALA A 966 -19.05 -39.22 -22.73
N GLU A 967 -18.89 -38.98 -21.43
CA GLU A 967 -18.76 -37.65 -20.83
C GLU A 967 -17.42 -37.01 -21.21
N ILE A 968 -16.31 -37.78 -21.18
CA ILE A 968 -14.99 -37.32 -21.66
C ILE A 968 -15.05 -36.92 -23.13
N ALA A 969 -15.63 -37.77 -23.99
CA ALA A 969 -15.82 -37.48 -25.41
C ALA A 969 -16.70 -36.25 -25.65
N THR A 970 -17.66 -35.99 -24.76
CA THR A 970 -18.54 -34.81 -24.80
C THR A 970 -17.82 -33.54 -24.36
N LEU A 971 -17.09 -33.56 -23.24
CA LEU A 971 -16.26 -32.44 -22.80
C LEU A 971 -15.22 -32.05 -23.86
N ASN A 972 -14.54 -33.03 -24.47
CA ASN A 972 -13.57 -32.77 -25.54
C ASN A 972 -14.22 -32.26 -26.84
N ARG A 973 -15.47 -32.67 -27.15
CA ARG A 973 -16.25 -32.10 -28.26
C ARG A 973 -16.59 -30.63 -27.99
N LEU A 974 -17.15 -30.31 -26.82
CA LEU A 974 -17.49 -28.93 -26.43
C LEU A 974 -16.27 -28.01 -26.45
N ARG A 975 -15.13 -28.47 -25.92
CA ARG A 975 -13.84 -27.76 -25.97
C ARG A 975 -13.42 -27.37 -27.39
N ARG A 976 -13.62 -28.26 -28.37
CA ARG A 976 -13.30 -27.99 -29.79
C ARG A 976 -14.31 -27.06 -30.45
N THR A 977 -15.59 -27.15 -30.09
CA THR A 977 -16.65 -26.27 -30.61
C THR A 977 -16.53 -24.83 -30.12
N TYR A 978 -16.22 -24.62 -28.83
CA TYR A 978 -16.30 -23.30 -28.20
C TYR A 978 -14.92 -22.72 -27.84
N PRO A 979 -14.43 -21.67 -28.54
CA PRO A 979 -13.12 -21.06 -28.31
C PRO A 979 -12.89 -20.58 -26.87
N ALA A 980 -13.95 -20.21 -26.14
CA ALA A 980 -13.88 -19.84 -24.72
C ALA A 980 -13.30 -20.96 -23.81
N LEU A 981 -13.42 -22.22 -24.22
CA LEU A 981 -12.87 -23.38 -23.50
C LEU A 981 -11.45 -23.76 -23.96
N GLN A 982 -10.89 -23.05 -24.93
CA GLN A 982 -9.58 -23.34 -25.53
C GLN A 982 -8.41 -22.62 -24.84
N THR A 983 -8.71 -21.80 -23.83
CA THR A 983 -7.72 -21.07 -23.02
C THR A 983 -8.08 -21.16 -21.52
N HIS A 984 -7.17 -20.72 -20.66
CA HIS A 984 -7.40 -20.53 -19.22
C HIS A 984 -7.73 -19.05 -18.86
N LEU A 985 -7.69 -18.17 -19.86
CA LEU A 985 -8.01 -16.74 -19.75
C LEU A 985 -9.50 -16.48 -20.05
N GLY A 986 -9.95 -15.25 -19.85
CA GLY A 986 -11.37 -14.88 -20.06
C GLY A 986 -12.32 -15.66 -19.15
N LEU A 987 -11.98 -15.73 -17.85
CA LEU A 987 -12.68 -16.48 -16.82
C LEU A 987 -13.22 -15.51 -15.76
N THR A 988 -14.53 -15.53 -15.54
CA THR A 988 -15.21 -14.74 -14.50
C THR A 988 -15.94 -15.68 -13.56
N PHE A 989 -15.74 -15.55 -12.25
CA PHE A 989 -16.49 -16.30 -11.24
C PHE A 989 -17.77 -15.55 -10.88
N TYR A 990 -18.88 -16.29 -10.80
CA TYR A 990 -20.19 -15.73 -10.46
C TYR A 990 -20.72 -16.37 -9.18
N ASN A 991 -21.72 -15.72 -8.59
CA ASN A 991 -22.24 -16.11 -7.30
C ASN A 991 -23.25 -17.26 -7.42
N ALA A 992 -22.91 -18.37 -6.77
CA ALA A 992 -23.87 -19.39 -6.34
C ALA A 992 -23.95 -19.35 -4.82
N PHE A 993 -25.16 -19.21 -4.27
CA PHE A 993 -25.44 -19.10 -2.84
C PHE A 993 -25.36 -20.46 -2.10
N ASN A 994 -24.37 -21.29 -2.46
CA ASN A 994 -23.97 -22.54 -1.82
C ASN A 994 -22.46 -22.73 -2.06
N ASP A 995 -21.67 -23.03 -1.03
CA ASP A 995 -20.22 -23.20 -1.16
C ASP A 995 -19.78 -24.56 -1.72
N SER A 996 -20.70 -25.53 -1.78
CA SER A 996 -20.54 -26.76 -2.56
C SER A 996 -20.79 -26.55 -4.06
N ILE A 997 -21.21 -25.37 -4.53
CA ILE A 997 -21.40 -25.08 -5.97
C ILE A 997 -20.44 -23.98 -6.43
N LEU A 998 -19.67 -24.29 -7.47
CA LEU A 998 -18.78 -23.35 -8.17
C LEU A 998 -19.43 -22.95 -9.51
N LEU A 999 -19.62 -21.65 -9.72
CA LEU A 999 -20.25 -21.06 -10.91
C LEU A 999 -19.27 -20.07 -11.59
N TYR A 1000 -19.10 -20.19 -12.90
CA TYR A 1000 -18.19 -19.33 -13.67
C TYR A 1000 -18.60 -19.22 -15.14
N GLY A 1001 -18.37 -18.04 -15.72
CA GLY A 1001 -18.45 -17.81 -17.16
C GLY A 1001 -17.08 -17.84 -17.81
N LYS A 1002 -17.04 -18.30 -19.08
CA LYS A 1002 -15.86 -18.21 -19.94
C LYS A 1002 -16.20 -17.62 -21.30
N GLY A 1003 -15.39 -16.67 -21.74
CA GLY A 1003 -15.59 -15.91 -22.98
C GLY A 1003 -15.40 -14.41 -22.79
N ASP A 1004 -15.92 -13.63 -23.72
CA ASP A 1004 -16.03 -12.17 -23.63
C ASP A 1004 -17.48 -11.80 -23.97
N PRO A 1005 -18.30 -11.39 -22.98
CA PRO A 1005 -19.71 -11.04 -23.18
C PRO A 1005 -19.95 -10.02 -24.30
N LYS A 1006 -19.00 -9.10 -24.54
CA LYS A 1006 -19.06 -8.09 -25.61
C LYS A 1006 -19.00 -8.68 -27.02
N ARG A 1007 -18.69 -9.98 -27.14
CA ARG A 1007 -18.67 -10.73 -28.41
C ARG A 1007 -19.95 -11.55 -28.60
N GLY A 1008 -20.96 -11.36 -27.74
CA GLY A 1008 -22.32 -11.90 -27.88
C GLY A 1008 -22.59 -13.23 -27.19
N GLU A 1009 -21.54 -14.04 -26.90
CA GLU A 1009 -21.69 -15.38 -26.32
C GLU A 1009 -20.79 -15.59 -25.10
N LEU A 1010 -21.34 -16.27 -24.09
CA LEU A 1010 -20.64 -16.70 -22.87
C LEU A 1010 -20.93 -18.18 -22.61
N ILE A 1011 -19.90 -18.95 -22.22
CA ILE A 1011 -20.09 -20.33 -21.73
C ILE A 1011 -20.17 -20.28 -20.21
N LEU A 1012 -21.37 -20.50 -19.65
CA LEU A 1012 -21.63 -20.52 -18.21
C LEU A 1012 -21.57 -21.97 -17.71
N VAL A 1013 -20.81 -22.22 -16.65
CA VAL A 1013 -20.62 -23.57 -16.09
C VAL A 1013 -20.92 -23.57 -14.60
N ALA A 1014 -21.71 -24.53 -14.14
CA ALA A 1014 -21.93 -24.81 -12.73
C ALA A 1014 -21.50 -26.24 -12.37
N VAL A 1015 -20.76 -26.39 -11.27
CA VAL A 1015 -20.21 -27.67 -10.81
C VAL A 1015 -20.47 -27.85 -9.32
N SER A 1016 -21.05 -28.98 -8.93
CA SER A 1016 -21.06 -29.46 -7.54
C SER A 1016 -19.67 -29.96 -7.18
N LEU A 1017 -19.17 -29.54 -6.02
CA LEU A 1017 -17.92 -30.00 -5.42
C LEU A 1017 -18.17 -31.13 -4.41
N ASP A 1018 -19.43 -31.39 -4.06
CA ASP A 1018 -19.87 -32.57 -3.30
C ASP A 1018 -20.20 -33.72 -4.27
N PRO A 1019 -19.48 -34.85 -4.22
CA PRO A 1019 -19.76 -36.04 -5.04
C PRO A 1019 -20.80 -36.98 -4.42
N TYR A 1020 -21.24 -36.74 -3.18
CA TYR A 1020 -22.07 -37.67 -2.40
C TYR A 1020 -23.55 -37.28 -2.33
N HIS A 1021 -23.84 -35.97 -2.21
CA HIS A 1021 -25.20 -35.47 -2.01
C HIS A 1021 -25.65 -34.54 -3.14
N PRO A 1022 -26.96 -34.49 -3.46
CA PRO A 1022 -27.52 -33.45 -4.31
C PRO A 1022 -27.34 -32.08 -3.67
N GLN A 1023 -26.91 -31.11 -4.47
CA GLN A 1023 -26.64 -29.74 -4.04
C GLN A 1023 -27.56 -28.76 -4.75
N GLU A 1024 -28.11 -27.80 -4.01
CA GLU A 1024 -28.99 -26.75 -4.53
C GLU A 1024 -28.45 -25.36 -4.20
N ALA A 1025 -28.74 -24.39 -5.07
CA ALA A 1025 -28.42 -22.99 -4.85
C ALA A 1025 -29.41 -22.08 -5.59
N MET A 1026 -29.56 -20.86 -5.08
CA MET A 1026 -29.83 -19.73 -5.97
C MET A 1026 -28.53 -19.33 -6.66
N ILE A 1027 -28.60 -18.97 -7.94
CA ILE A 1027 -27.47 -18.46 -8.73
C ILE A 1027 -27.80 -17.08 -9.30
N GLU A 1028 -26.79 -16.22 -9.38
CA GLU A 1028 -26.88 -14.93 -10.09
C GLU A 1028 -26.47 -15.14 -11.56
N ILE A 1029 -27.41 -14.96 -12.51
CA ILE A 1029 -27.09 -14.95 -13.94
C ILE A 1029 -26.53 -13.57 -14.35
N PRO A 1030 -25.50 -13.50 -15.22
CA PRO A 1030 -24.65 -12.32 -15.35
C PRO A 1030 -25.21 -11.24 -16.30
N LEU A 1031 -26.44 -10.78 -16.05
CA LEU A 1031 -27.17 -9.79 -16.88
C LEU A 1031 -26.40 -8.47 -17.09
N TRP A 1032 -25.66 -8.03 -16.06
CA TRP A 1032 -24.89 -6.78 -16.09
C TRP A 1032 -23.75 -6.78 -17.11
N GLU A 1033 -23.24 -7.93 -17.53
CA GLU A 1033 -22.14 -8.03 -18.52
C GLU A 1033 -22.56 -7.51 -19.91
N TRP A 1034 -23.87 -7.52 -20.18
CA TRP A 1034 -24.48 -6.96 -21.39
C TRP A 1034 -25.26 -5.66 -21.11
N GLY A 1035 -25.07 -5.05 -19.93
CA GLY A 1035 -25.80 -3.84 -19.52
C GLY A 1035 -27.29 -4.04 -19.24
N LEU A 1036 -27.76 -5.29 -19.15
CA LEU A 1036 -29.17 -5.60 -18.86
C LEU A 1036 -29.46 -5.37 -17.37
N SER A 1037 -30.70 -4.97 -17.06
CA SER A 1037 -31.17 -4.80 -15.68
C SER A 1037 -31.41 -6.15 -14.98
N ASP A 1038 -31.58 -6.13 -13.66
CA ASP A 1038 -31.92 -7.32 -12.85
C ASP A 1038 -33.24 -8.02 -13.24
N GLN A 1039 -34.03 -7.43 -14.15
CA GLN A 1039 -35.27 -8.00 -14.72
C GLN A 1039 -35.13 -8.40 -16.20
N GLY A 1040 -33.91 -8.34 -16.76
CA GLY A 1040 -33.60 -8.77 -18.13
C GLY A 1040 -33.69 -10.28 -18.32
N SER A 1041 -33.51 -10.71 -19.58
CA SER A 1041 -33.60 -12.12 -19.98
C SER A 1041 -32.42 -12.55 -20.84
N LEU A 1042 -32.01 -13.81 -20.69
CA LEU A 1042 -30.98 -14.48 -21.50
C LEU A 1042 -31.57 -15.72 -22.17
N GLU A 1043 -31.19 -15.96 -23.41
CA GLU A 1043 -31.29 -17.29 -24.03
C GLU A 1043 -30.21 -18.18 -23.43
N ALA A 1044 -30.57 -19.42 -23.12
CA ALA A 1044 -29.67 -20.42 -22.54
C ALA A 1044 -29.87 -21.78 -23.21
N GLU A 1045 -28.78 -22.52 -23.44
CA GLU A 1045 -28.76 -23.83 -24.08
C GLU A 1045 -27.91 -24.79 -23.25
N ASP A 1046 -28.50 -25.85 -22.67
CA ASP A 1046 -27.76 -26.91 -21.99
C ASP A 1046 -26.96 -27.72 -23.03
N LEU A 1047 -25.63 -27.55 -23.01
CA LEU A 1047 -24.72 -28.14 -23.99
C LEU A 1047 -24.43 -29.63 -23.77
N LEU A 1048 -24.94 -30.22 -22.69
CA LEU A 1048 -24.87 -31.65 -22.40
C LEU A 1048 -26.16 -32.37 -22.83
N ARG A 1049 -27.32 -31.72 -22.60
CA ARG A 1049 -28.66 -32.28 -22.87
C ARG A 1049 -29.32 -31.77 -24.16
N GLY A 1050 -28.76 -30.74 -24.81
CA GLY A 1050 -29.18 -30.24 -26.12
C GLY A 1050 -30.54 -29.53 -26.15
N HIS A 1051 -30.96 -28.88 -25.05
CA HIS A 1051 -32.23 -28.16 -24.98
C HIS A 1051 -32.01 -26.67 -24.67
N SER A 1052 -32.80 -25.81 -25.33
CA SER A 1052 -32.76 -24.36 -25.18
C SER A 1052 -33.98 -23.84 -24.41
N PHE A 1053 -33.78 -22.78 -23.64
CA PHE A 1053 -34.81 -22.11 -22.84
C PHE A 1053 -34.42 -20.64 -22.61
N VAL A 1054 -35.28 -19.88 -21.94
CA VAL A 1054 -35.02 -18.48 -21.56
C VAL A 1054 -35.05 -18.35 -20.05
N TRP A 1055 -34.01 -17.76 -19.47
CA TRP A 1055 -34.05 -17.25 -18.10
C TRP A 1055 -34.51 -15.80 -18.09
N SER A 1056 -35.31 -15.43 -17.10
CA SER A 1056 -35.78 -14.06 -16.87
C SER A 1056 -35.60 -13.68 -15.41
N GLY A 1057 -35.00 -12.51 -15.16
CA GLY A 1057 -34.62 -12.06 -13.83
C GLY A 1057 -33.27 -12.60 -13.35
N LYS A 1058 -32.56 -11.81 -12.55
CA LYS A 1058 -31.17 -12.09 -12.13
C LYS A 1058 -30.99 -13.38 -11.31
N LEU A 1059 -31.98 -13.79 -10.52
CA LEU A 1059 -31.87 -14.94 -9.61
C LEU A 1059 -32.60 -16.16 -10.19
N GLN A 1060 -31.86 -17.26 -10.38
CA GLN A 1060 -32.39 -18.54 -10.84
C GLN A 1060 -32.12 -19.64 -9.80
N HIS A 1061 -32.98 -20.65 -9.71
CA HIS A 1061 -32.72 -21.84 -8.87
C HIS A 1061 -31.98 -22.90 -9.69
N LEU A 1062 -31.02 -23.58 -9.04
CA LEU A 1062 -30.23 -24.66 -9.61
C LEU A 1062 -30.19 -25.84 -8.63
N ARG A 1063 -30.43 -27.05 -9.15
CA ARG A 1063 -30.13 -28.32 -8.50
C ARG A 1063 -29.13 -29.11 -9.33
N LEU A 1064 -28.10 -29.65 -8.69
CA LEU A 1064 -27.16 -30.61 -9.27
C LEU A 1064 -27.22 -31.90 -8.45
N ASP A 1065 -27.36 -33.04 -9.12
CA ASP A 1065 -27.53 -34.35 -8.47
C ASP A 1065 -26.41 -35.30 -8.91
N PRO A 1066 -25.52 -35.76 -8.00
CA PRO A 1066 -24.38 -36.58 -8.39
C PRO A 1066 -24.78 -37.97 -8.93
N SER A 1067 -26.05 -38.38 -8.78
CA SER A 1067 -26.57 -39.61 -9.37
C SER A 1067 -26.87 -39.53 -10.88
N ASP A 1068 -27.04 -38.31 -11.43
CA ASP A 1068 -27.16 -38.02 -12.87
C ASP A 1068 -25.84 -37.39 -13.37
N LEU A 1069 -25.71 -36.08 -13.20
CA LEU A 1069 -24.52 -35.30 -13.54
C LEU A 1069 -24.26 -34.25 -12.44
N PRO A 1070 -23.08 -34.25 -11.80
CA PRO A 1070 -22.71 -33.25 -10.79
C PRO A 1070 -22.31 -31.89 -11.39
N PHE A 1071 -22.56 -31.65 -12.68
CA PHE A 1071 -22.26 -30.40 -13.36
C PHE A 1071 -23.21 -30.14 -14.54
N VAL A 1072 -23.27 -28.89 -14.98
CA VAL A 1072 -23.99 -28.46 -16.18
C VAL A 1072 -23.21 -27.34 -16.88
N ILE A 1073 -23.29 -27.31 -18.21
CA ILE A 1073 -22.59 -26.37 -19.08
C ILE A 1073 -23.65 -25.75 -19.99
N TRP A 1074 -23.76 -24.42 -19.99
CA TRP A 1074 -24.67 -23.68 -20.85
C TRP A 1074 -23.91 -22.75 -21.81
N ARG A 1075 -24.42 -22.59 -23.03
CA ARG A 1075 -24.19 -21.38 -23.84
C ARG A 1075 -25.26 -20.37 -23.46
N VAL A 1076 -24.88 -19.13 -23.18
CA VAL A 1076 -25.82 -18.05 -22.86
C VAL A 1076 -25.54 -16.79 -23.67
N ALA A 1077 -26.61 -16.09 -24.05
CA ALA A 1077 -26.58 -14.85 -24.84
C ALA A 1077 -27.80 -13.96 -24.54
N PRO A 1078 -27.76 -12.65 -24.83
CA PRO A 1078 -28.93 -11.77 -24.73
C PRO A 1078 -30.08 -12.23 -25.63
N LEU A 1079 -31.31 -12.20 -25.09
CA LEU A 1079 -32.53 -12.56 -25.83
C LEU A 1079 -32.66 -11.72 -27.12
N GLY A 1080 -32.74 -12.37 -28.27
CA GLY A 1080 -32.79 -11.72 -29.59
C GLY A 1080 -31.43 -11.29 -30.16
N GLY A 1081 -30.31 -11.68 -29.55
CA GLY A 1081 -28.96 -11.53 -30.11
C GLY A 1081 -28.38 -10.11 -30.11
N ALA A 1082 -28.94 -9.19 -29.30
CA ALA A 1082 -28.42 -7.84 -29.17
C ALA A 1082 -27.09 -7.82 -28.39
N ALA A 1083 -25.98 -7.62 -29.10
CA ALA A 1083 -24.72 -7.21 -28.49
C ALA A 1083 -24.78 -5.70 -28.09
N PRO A 1084 -24.12 -5.29 -27.00
CA PRO A 1084 -24.08 -3.90 -26.52
C PRO A 1084 -23.17 -2.99 -27.35
#